data_AF-A0AAP0RJ79-F1
#
_entry.id   AF-A0AAP0RJ79-F1
#
_cell.length_a   1.000
_cell.length_b   1.000
_cell.length_c   1.000
_cell.angle_alpha   90.00
_cell.angle_beta   90.00
_cell.angle_gamma   90.00
#
_symmetry.space_group_name_H-M   'P 1'
#
loop_
_entity.id
_entity.type
_entity.pdbx_description
1 polymer ?
#
loop_
_entity_poly.entity_id
_entity_poly.type
_entity_poly.pdbx_seq_one_letter_code
_entity_poly.pdbx_strand_id
1 'polypeptide(L)'
;MRNDLHMRNDYCPYFMPNGSMETILMDNVHRQPYISVAPFFDLKSSIHSAGARDFASLANLNCGVGIESTERSAIWELTEIKEPSECHTLVLPDKSLAGRVAGLIYSHSGDLILGLTHNATHKLWRWPSDQHWTGKENATVLPQIFQPSSGIVTTNEINAHPKNALPCFALTKTDSYLFSLSGGEISQFILKTLEAMGTIMLPPSPIATYLAILPRNNDILAIGFEDCSIKIYYLRTNKVKARLEGHQKRITFLAFSEKLNVLVSSGADGQICVWSTNGWERQANIFVQTAIQQFPDPPIVNHFEFHKDQTQLLAVHERQIDIYAAPKLEHLKKLVLQESNHPITHATYSCDGQSIYASFKDGSVGVYVSSTLGLRCLINLAAYTQPDPRFILLLLRLIHLNPTNLPWDSLSGRVHVLEPLESVGEWGIPPPPEDGNGHSMPLNVAAQQATDPAEVAALNKMIDYWNLKGSLNLTIDPCTQNATWASENANPRVACDCTGNTCHITHLKIYALDISGELPGDLFMLKELMDLNLGQNVLSGPIPAEIGQLSKMQYLSLGINNLTGPVPPELGNLTKLLSLSFSSNNFFGPLPKDLGNLTSLQQLYIDSSGVSGLIPQELANLKSLQTLWASDNLFTGKVPEFFGTLTELKNLRLEGTLLQGPIPNSFGALTKLEDLRIGDLGGEDSSLDFLENQTLLSILVLRNCRLSGQIPERLGIFSKLQQLDLSFNKLTGQIPTSFQNFDSLEYLYLGSNNLSGALPANIIGPKLIALDVSFNPLSGNLPIDFAKAGLTVNDVGTSINANSLQDKKAFGMLHCLQGSTRCSNKVPDTSFSIKCGGTTQTSASGIIFDDDTEILGAASLYTSSDYQWAVSNAGNFISNPNGPQYIVQTDSQITETLESELYKTARISPSSLRYYGLGLKNGKYSVELHFAEIAMDDSHSWKGLGRRLFDVYIQGERVLQDFNIRNEAGGSKRALVKTFEANVTNTIMDVHFFWAGKGTCCIPFQGTYGPLVSAIHVSQVSADTGSSSKSDKKRVGRLVGIAVGCVAGLVIISSMFYLWWKKEASGHMQIHTESPKKGLFQ
;
A
#
# COMPACT_ATOMS: atom_id res chain seq x y z
N MET A 1 39.36 19.94 23.53
CA MET A 1 40.47 19.26 24.21
C MET A 1 39.88 18.45 25.36
N ARG A 2 40.22 17.15 25.41
CA ARG A 2 40.45 16.26 26.58
C ARG A 2 39.77 16.60 27.92
N ASN A 3 39.27 15.67 28.74
CA ASN A 3 39.36 14.21 28.79
C ASN A 3 38.52 13.73 29.99
N ASP A 4 38.06 12.49 29.90
CA ASP A 4 38.13 11.39 30.88
C ASP A 4 37.84 11.58 32.38
N LEU A 5 37.18 10.53 32.90
CA LEU A 5 37.49 9.68 34.07
C LEU A 5 36.26 9.53 34.98
N HIS A 6 35.97 8.41 35.66
CA HIS A 6 36.25 6.97 35.56
C HIS A 6 35.65 6.36 36.85
N MET A 7 35.19 5.10 36.76
CA MET A 7 35.23 4.07 37.82
C MET A 7 34.28 4.19 39.03
N ARG A 8 33.37 3.20 39.18
CA ARG A 8 33.47 1.98 40.05
C ARG A 8 32.81 2.26 41.43
N ASN A 9 32.19 1.34 42.16
CA ASN A 9 31.98 -0.10 42.09
C ASN A 9 31.01 -0.48 43.25
N ASP A 10 30.60 -1.75 43.28
CA ASP A 10 30.50 -2.61 44.48
C ASP A 10 29.15 -2.95 45.15
N TYR A 11 28.82 -4.25 44.98
CA TYR A 11 28.35 -5.28 45.94
C TYR A 11 26.89 -5.30 46.49
N CYS A 12 26.17 -6.32 46.01
CA CYS A 12 25.21 -7.24 46.66
C CYS A 12 25.70 -7.80 48.04
N PRO A 13 24.94 -8.62 48.85
CA PRO A 13 23.74 -9.43 48.52
C PRO A 13 22.67 -9.74 49.66
N TYR A 14 21.62 -10.47 49.27
CA TYR A 14 20.97 -11.65 49.94
C TYR A 14 19.75 -11.57 50.90
N PHE A 15 18.78 -12.45 50.57
CA PHE A 15 17.78 -13.24 51.35
C PHE A 15 16.28 -12.82 51.47
N MET A 16 15.45 -13.75 50.97
CA MET A 16 13.98 -13.96 50.96
C MET A 16 13.38 -14.42 52.34
N PRO A 17 12.12 -14.91 52.47
CA PRO A 17 10.77 -14.39 52.12
C PRO A 17 9.68 -14.68 53.23
N ASN A 18 8.42 -14.24 53.00
CA ASN A 18 7.12 -14.95 53.25
C ASN A 18 6.00 -14.07 53.85
N GLY A 19 4.76 -14.28 53.39
CA GLY A 19 3.54 -14.02 54.19
C GLY A 19 2.28 -13.65 53.40
N SER A 20 1.21 -14.43 53.57
CA SER A 20 -0.07 -14.56 52.86
C SER A 20 -1.26 -13.73 53.42
N MET A 21 -2.47 -13.94 52.82
CA MET A 21 -3.88 -13.61 53.25
C MET A 21 -4.43 -12.22 52.84
N GLU A 22 -5.73 -11.95 52.57
CA GLU A 22 -7.01 -12.67 52.44
C GLU A 22 -8.07 -11.69 51.83
N THR A 23 -9.21 -12.27 51.42
CA THR A 23 -10.51 -11.82 50.84
C THR A 23 -11.25 -10.59 51.44
N ILE A 24 -12.16 -9.92 50.67
CA ILE A 24 -13.58 -9.55 51.02
C ILE A 24 -14.32 -8.59 50.00
N LEU A 25 -15.52 -9.03 49.54
CA LEU A 25 -16.83 -8.42 49.14
C LEU A 25 -17.04 -7.02 48.47
N MET A 26 -17.85 -6.94 47.38
CA MET A 26 -19.28 -6.49 47.34
C MET A 26 -19.89 -6.22 45.92
N ASP A 27 -20.99 -6.94 45.60
CA ASP A 27 -22.34 -6.56 45.10
C ASP A 27 -22.74 -5.64 43.90
N ASN A 28 -23.75 -6.17 43.15
CA ASN A 28 -24.93 -5.57 42.46
C ASN A 28 -24.80 -4.98 41.02
N VAL A 29 -25.73 -5.09 40.04
CA VAL A 29 -27.11 -5.66 39.87
C VAL A 29 -27.57 -5.60 38.37
N HIS A 30 -28.36 -6.61 37.90
CA HIS A 30 -29.42 -6.69 36.83
C HIS A 30 -29.20 -6.18 35.37
N ARG A 31 -29.84 -6.64 34.26
CA ARG A 31 -30.84 -7.67 33.78
C ARG A 31 -30.78 -7.59 32.21
N GLN A 32 -30.64 -8.67 31.42
CA GLN A 32 -31.65 -9.41 30.60
C GLN A 32 -32.66 -8.57 29.73
N PRO A 33 -33.31 -9.07 28.63
CA PRO A 33 -33.23 -10.37 27.90
C PRO A 33 -33.54 -10.42 26.34
N TYR A 34 -33.41 -11.63 25.72
CA TYR A 34 -34.24 -12.38 24.70
C TYR A 34 -34.82 -11.71 23.40
N ILE A 35 -35.15 -12.35 22.24
CA ILE A 35 -35.26 -13.72 21.66
C ILE A 35 -35.32 -13.62 20.11
N SER A 36 -34.99 -14.71 19.39
CA SER A 36 -35.12 -14.90 17.93
C SER A 36 -36.26 -15.87 17.52
N VAL A 37 -36.46 -16.03 16.21
CA VAL A 37 -36.75 -17.27 15.43
C VAL A 37 -37.93 -17.18 14.42
N ALA A 38 -37.62 -17.71 13.23
CA ALA A 38 -38.31 -17.93 11.94
C ALA A 38 -39.50 -18.95 12.01
N PRO A 39 -39.96 -19.75 10.98
CA PRO A 39 -39.48 -19.97 9.58
C PRO A 39 -40.51 -20.42 8.46
N PHE A 40 -39.97 -20.64 7.23
CA PHE A 40 -40.14 -21.77 6.27
C PHE A 40 -41.18 -21.87 5.09
N PHE A 41 -40.60 -22.24 3.91
CA PHE A 41 -40.95 -23.21 2.82
C PHE A 41 -41.87 -22.90 1.58
N ASP A 42 -41.21 -22.90 0.41
CA ASP A 42 -41.31 -23.74 -0.83
C ASP A 42 -42.44 -23.73 -1.91
N LEU A 43 -41.92 -23.78 -3.16
CA LEU A 43 -42.29 -24.55 -4.39
C LEU A 43 -43.40 -24.14 -5.42
N LYS A 44 -42.91 -23.82 -6.64
CA LYS A 44 -43.25 -24.31 -8.02
C LYS A 44 -44.42 -23.77 -8.90
N SER A 45 -44.00 -23.25 -10.08
CA SER A 45 -44.36 -23.59 -11.48
C SER A 45 -45.54 -22.95 -12.28
N SER A 46 -45.20 -22.38 -13.47
CA SER A 46 -45.68 -22.73 -14.85
C SER A 46 -46.85 -21.99 -15.60
N ILE A 47 -46.48 -21.25 -16.69
CA ILE A 47 -46.91 -21.32 -18.14
C ILE A 47 -48.15 -20.53 -18.75
N HIS A 48 -47.86 -19.75 -19.83
CA HIS A 48 -48.58 -19.33 -21.11
C HIS A 48 -49.86 -18.42 -21.10
N SER A 49 -50.27 -17.59 -22.12
CA SER A 49 -49.95 -17.33 -23.56
C SER A 49 -50.68 -16.07 -24.16
N ALA A 50 -50.08 -15.44 -25.21
CA ALA A 50 -50.58 -15.00 -26.55
C ALA A 50 -51.55 -13.80 -26.88
N GLY A 51 -51.11 -12.97 -27.87
CA GLY A 51 -51.80 -12.46 -29.10
C GLY A 51 -52.34 -10.99 -29.13
N ALA A 52 -52.47 -10.20 -30.22
CA ALA A 52 -51.95 -10.08 -31.61
C ALA A 52 -52.56 -8.81 -32.34
N ARG A 53 -51.79 -8.12 -33.21
CA ARG A 53 -52.10 -7.41 -34.51
C ARG A 53 -52.79 -6.00 -34.68
N ASP A 54 -52.05 -5.13 -35.40
CA ASP A 54 -52.27 -4.32 -36.65
C ASP A 54 -53.48 -3.37 -36.92
N PHE A 55 -53.20 -2.12 -37.36
CA PHE A 55 -53.38 -1.62 -38.77
C PHE A 55 -53.03 -0.11 -38.97
N ALA A 56 -52.75 0.27 -40.23
CA ALA A 56 -52.05 1.47 -40.69
C ALA A 56 -52.85 2.47 -41.57
N SER A 57 -52.48 3.77 -41.50
CA SER A 57 -52.11 4.66 -42.64
C SER A 57 -53.10 5.50 -43.51
N LEU A 58 -52.50 6.55 -44.12
CA LEU A 58 -52.83 7.43 -45.28
C LEU A 58 -53.36 8.86 -44.95
N ALA A 59 -52.59 9.96 -45.17
CA ALA A 59 -52.18 10.68 -46.42
C ALA A 59 -53.26 11.70 -46.90
N ASN A 60 -53.06 12.86 -47.55
CA ASN A 60 -51.96 13.73 -48.03
C ASN A 60 -52.59 15.07 -48.58
N LEU A 61 -51.75 16.07 -48.93
CA LEU A 61 -51.89 17.14 -49.98
C LEU A 61 -51.86 18.67 -49.60
N ASN A 62 -50.72 19.32 -49.97
CA ASN A 62 -50.45 20.53 -50.83
C ASN A 62 -51.18 21.90 -50.63
N CYS A 63 -50.66 23.11 -50.93
CA CYS A 63 -49.41 23.66 -51.53
C CYS A 63 -49.39 25.23 -51.38
N GLY A 64 -48.22 25.89 -51.39
CA GLY A 64 -48.04 27.22 -52.06
C GLY A 64 -47.37 28.42 -51.32
N VAL A 65 -46.04 28.60 -51.54
CA VAL A 65 -45.18 29.81 -51.80
C VAL A 65 -45.56 31.18 -51.18
N GLY A 66 -44.70 32.04 -50.59
CA GLY A 66 -43.25 32.14 -50.35
C GLY A 66 -42.89 33.59 -49.98
N ILE A 67 -41.87 33.85 -49.15
CA ILE A 67 -41.04 35.07 -49.04
C ILE A 67 -39.74 34.64 -48.33
N GLU A 68 -38.60 34.88 -48.98
CA GLU A 68 -37.27 34.70 -48.42
C GLU A 68 -36.89 35.88 -47.51
N SER A 69 -36.43 35.58 -46.30
CA SER A 69 -35.44 36.40 -45.60
C SER A 69 -34.45 35.48 -44.91
N THR A 70 -33.23 35.53 -45.42
CA THR A 70 -32.07 34.72 -45.08
C THR A 70 -31.55 34.98 -43.67
N GLU A 71 -31.82 34.05 -42.77
CA GLU A 71 -30.79 33.41 -41.94
C GLU A 71 -31.18 31.93 -41.89
N ARG A 72 -30.38 31.11 -42.57
CA ARG A 72 -30.64 29.68 -42.71
C ARG A 72 -30.63 29.05 -41.32
N SER A 73 -31.81 28.77 -40.77
CA SER A 73 -31.98 27.59 -39.93
C SER A 73 -31.60 26.42 -40.82
N ALA A 74 -30.35 25.95 -40.71
CA ALA A 74 -29.99 24.68 -41.30
C ALA A 74 -30.92 23.65 -40.66
N ILE A 75 -31.91 23.21 -41.42
CA ILE A 75 -32.60 21.96 -41.15
C ILE A 75 -31.49 20.94 -41.32
N TRP A 76 -30.89 20.52 -40.20
CA TRP A 76 -29.91 19.45 -40.22
C TRP A 76 -30.62 18.23 -40.76
N GLU A 77 -30.31 17.83 -41.99
CA GLU A 77 -30.77 16.55 -42.49
C GLU A 77 -30.20 15.47 -41.57
N LEU A 78 -31.10 14.66 -41.03
CA LEU A 78 -30.74 13.44 -40.30
C LEU A 78 -29.78 12.64 -41.18
N THR A 79 -28.51 12.65 -40.79
CA THR A 79 -27.45 12.07 -41.61
C THR A 79 -27.32 10.60 -41.20
N GLU A 80 -27.56 9.71 -42.15
CA GLU A 80 -27.31 8.29 -41.98
C GLU A 80 -25.88 8.00 -42.43
N ILE A 81 -25.02 7.64 -41.48
CA ILE A 81 -23.62 7.33 -41.76
C ILE A 81 -23.56 5.91 -42.31
N LYS A 82 -23.12 5.79 -43.56
CA LYS A 82 -23.07 4.52 -44.31
C LYS A 82 -21.66 4.11 -44.70
N GLU A 83 -20.71 5.05 -44.72
CA GLU A 83 -19.34 4.78 -45.15
C GLU A 83 -18.35 4.75 -43.97
N PRO A 84 -17.40 3.79 -43.96
CA PRO A 84 -16.32 3.76 -42.96
C PRO A 84 -15.39 4.96 -42.94
N SER A 85 -15.35 5.72 -44.03
CA SER A 85 -14.62 6.98 -44.12
C SER A 85 -15.22 8.10 -43.26
N GLU A 86 -16.46 7.96 -42.77
CA GLU A 86 -17.20 8.98 -42.02
C GLU A 86 -17.21 8.71 -40.49
N CYS A 87 -16.66 7.56 -40.05
CA CYS A 87 -16.49 7.21 -38.64
C CYS A 87 -15.01 6.98 -38.32
N HIS A 88 -14.51 7.58 -37.23
CA HIS A 88 -13.31 7.07 -36.57
C HIS A 88 -13.66 5.73 -35.92
N THR A 89 -13.06 4.67 -36.45
CA THR A 89 -13.26 3.31 -35.95
C THR A 89 -11.93 2.77 -35.46
N LEU A 90 -11.83 2.46 -34.17
CA LEU A 90 -10.65 1.81 -33.60
C LEU A 90 -10.93 0.33 -33.37
N VAL A 91 -10.10 -0.52 -33.98
CA VAL A 91 -10.23 -1.99 -33.92
C VAL A 91 -9.20 -2.57 -32.96
N LEU A 92 -9.66 -3.28 -31.93
CA LEU A 92 -8.74 -3.96 -31.00
C LEU A 92 -8.06 -5.16 -31.72
N PRO A 93 -6.72 -5.31 -31.61
CA PRO A 93 -5.92 -6.17 -32.51
C PRO A 93 -6.04 -7.69 -32.28
N ASP A 94 -7.00 -8.16 -31.49
CA ASP A 94 -7.09 -9.58 -31.14
C ASP A 94 -7.53 -10.46 -32.31
N LYS A 95 -6.63 -11.35 -32.75
CA LYS A 95 -6.86 -12.33 -33.82
C LYS A 95 -7.29 -13.71 -33.28
N SER A 96 -7.40 -13.89 -31.97
CA SER A 96 -7.68 -15.21 -31.39
C SER A 96 -9.15 -15.58 -31.56
N LEU A 97 -9.42 -16.66 -32.28
CA LEU A 97 -10.76 -17.25 -32.48
C LEU A 97 -11.39 -17.84 -31.19
N ALA A 98 -10.66 -17.84 -30.07
CA ALA A 98 -11.00 -18.64 -28.89
C ALA A 98 -11.69 -17.87 -27.74
N GLY A 99 -11.88 -16.55 -27.84
CA GLY A 99 -12.52 -15.77 -26.76
C GLY A 99 -13.47 -14.71 -27.28
N ARG A 100 -14.78 -14.97 -27.28
CA ARG A 100 -15.82 -13.96 -27.55
C ARG A 100 -15.73 -12.84 -26.51
N VAL A 101 -15.54 -11.57 -26.89
CA VAL A 101 -15.50 -10.47 -25.91
C VAL A 101 -16.91 -10.19 -25.39
N ALA A 102 -17.11 -10.32 -24.07
CA ALA A 102 -18.38 -10.20 -23.36
C ALA A 102 -18.57 -8.85 -22.62
N GLY A 103 -17.59 -7.95 -22.67
CA GLY A 103 -17.67 -6.66 -21.98
C GLY A 103 -16.35 -5.89 -22.05
N LEU A 104 -16.43 -4.55 -21.97
CA LEU A 104 -15.27 -3.67 -21.97
C LEU A 104 -15.36 -2.67 -20.82
N ILE A 105 -14.23 -2.42 -20.17
CA ILE A 105 -14.09 -1.38 -19.14
C ILE A 105 -12.84 -0.56 -19.40
N TYR A 106 -12.97 0.76 -19.26
CA TYR A 106 -11.86 1.69 -19.35
C TYR A 106 -11.29 1.97 -17.97
N SER A 107 -9.98 2.14 -17.86
CA SER A 107 -9.42 2.75 -16.66
C SER A 107 -9.98 4.16 -16.47
N HIS A 108 -9.97 4.64 -15.22
CA HIS A 108 -10.38 6.01 -14.91
C HIS A 108 -9.53 7.06 -15.66
N SER A 109 -8.29 6.71 -16.03
CA SER A 109 -7.41 7.55 -16.84
C SER A 109 -7.70 7.52 -18.35
N GLY A 110 -8.46 6.53 -18.83
CA GLY A 110 -8.72 6.33 -20.27
C GLY A 110 -7.59 5.63 -21.05
N ASP A 111 -6.44 5.38 -20.43
CA ASP A 111 -5.24 4.82 -21.09
C ASP A 111 -5.23 3.29 -21.21
N LEU A 112 -6.22 2.61 -20.62
CA LEU A 112 -6.34 1.15 -20.61
C LEU A 112 -7.78 0.73 -20.92
N ILE A 113 -7.94 -0.28 -21.79
CA ILE A 113 -9.20 -1.01 -21.99
C ILE A 113 -9.02 -2.44 -21.50
N LEU A 114 -9.89 -2.89 -20.60
CA LEU A 114 -10.04 -4.28 -20.19
C LEU A 114 -11.20 -4.92 -20.97
N GLY A 115 -10.92 -5.97 -21.74
CA GLY A 115 -11.91 -6.84 -22.37
C GLY A 115 -12.10 -8.14 -21.62
N LEU A 116 -13.35 -8.45 -21.33
CA LEU A 116 -13.80 -9.75 -20.87
C LEU A 116 -13.98 -10.66 -22.03
N THR A 117 -13.56 -11.92 -21.94
CA THR A 117 -14.00 -12.92 -22.90
C THR A 117 -14.87 -14.00 -22.23
N HIS A 118 -15.77 -14.62 -23.01
CA HIS A 118 -16.74 -15.61 -22.54
C HIS A 118 -16.12 -16.88 -21.92
N ASN A 119 -14.90 -17.22 -22.30
CA ASN A 119 -14.13 -18.33 -21.74
C ASN A 119 -13.33 -17.88 -20.52
N ALA A 120 -13.75 -16.80 -19.86
CA ALA A 120 -13.10 -16.24 -18.70
C ALA A 120 -11.66 -15.79 -18.94
N THR A 121 -11.24 -15.49 -20.18
CA THR A 121 -9.87 -15.00 -20.44
C THR A 121 -9.85 -13.49 -20.61
N HIS A 122 -9.26 -12.77 -19.68
CA HIS A 122 -9.28 -11.31 -19.73
C HIS A 122 -8.13 -10.80 -20.60
N LYS A 123 -8.38 -9.75 -21.38
CA LYS A 123 -7.37 -9.09 -22.22
C LYS A 123 -7.33 -7.62 -21.87
N LEU A 124 -6.14 -7.13 -21.53
CA LEU A 124 -5.91 -5.73 -21.22
C LEU A 124 -5.14 -5.10 -22.38
N TRP A 125 -5.63 -3.98 -22.89
CA TRP A 125 -4.99 -3.20 -23.94
C TRP A 125 -4.54 -1.85 -23.38
N ARG A 126 -3.36 -1.39 -23.79
CA ARG A 126 -2.79 -0.09 -23.43
C ARG A 126 -2.41 0.66 -24.70
N TRP A 127 -2.56 1.98 -24.68
CA TRP A 127 -1.96 2.83 -25.71
C TRP A 127 -0.54 3.26 -25.34
N PRO A 128 0.43 3.22 -26.27
CA PRO A 128 1.76 3.77 -26.06
C PRO A 128 1.66 5.25 -25.67
N SER A 129 2.15 5.59 -24.48
CA SER A 129 2.20 6.98 -24.01
C SER A 129 3.55 7.57 -24.40
N ASP A 130 3.59 8.34 -25.49
CA ASP A 130 4.67 9.29 -25.72
C ASP A 130 4.23 10.66 -25.20
N GLN A 131 4.99 11.17 -24.22
CA GLN A 131 4.84 12.49 -23.64
C GLN A 131 5.10 13.57 -24.71
N HIS A 132 4.08 14.00 -25.44
CA HIS A 132 3.92 15.31 -26.10
C HIS A 132 2.79 15.27 -27.13
N TRP A 133 1.53 15.36 -26.69
CA TRP A 133 0.41 15.59 -27.61
C TRP A 133 -0.63 16.52 -27.00
N THR A 134 -0.53 17.81 -27.34
CA THR A 134 -1.60 18.80 -27.19
C THR A 134 -2.34 18.88 -28.52
N GLY A 135 -3.49 18.23 -28.65
CA GLY A 135 -4.32 18.28 -29.86
C GLY A 135 -5.25 17.09 -29.96
N LYS A 136 -6.47 17.33 -30.47
CA LYS A 136 -7.54 16.35 -30.73
C LYS A 136 -6.98 15.02 -31.25
N GLU A 137 -7.44 13.94 -30.62
CA GLU A 137 -6.93 12.57 -30.76
C GLU A 137 -6.91 12.08 -32.21
N ASN A 138 -5.72 11.73 -32.71
CA ASN A 138 -5.59 10.96 -33.95
C ASN A 138 -5.62 9.46 -33.62
N ALA A 139 -6.65 8.76 -34.12
CA ALA A 139 -6.92 7.33 -33.92
C ALA A 139 -5.94 6.38 -34.67
N THR A 140 -4.75 6.83 -35.06
CA THR A 140 -3.80 6.03 -35.85
C THR A 140 -2.89 5.12 -35.02
N VAL A 141 -2.86 5.29 -33.69
CA VAL A 141 -2.06 4.44 -32.80
C VAL A 141 -2.87 3.22 -32.37
N LEU A 142 -2.52 2.06 -32.92
CA LEU A 142 -3.12 0.78 -32.54
C LEU A 142 -2.78 0.45 -31.07
N PRO A 143 -3.77 0.14 -30.21
CA PRO A 143 -3.50 -0.29 -28.84
C PRO A 143 -2.77 -1.63 -28.84
N GLN A 144 -1.88 -1.86 -27.88
CA GLN A 144 -1.14 -3.11 -27.75
C GLN A 144 -1.68 -3.93 -26.58
N ILE A 145 -1.68 -5.27 -26.72
CA ILE A 145 -2.00 -6.16 -25.60
C ILE A 145 -0.94 -5.91 -24.52
N PHE A 146 -1.40 -5.46 -23.36
CA PHE A 146 -0.57 -5.06 -22.25
C PHE A 146 -0.71 -6.08 -21.13
N GLN A 147 0.41 -6.70 -20.75
CA GLN A 147 0.49 -7.46 -19.51
C GLN A 147 1.08 -6.57 -18.42
N PRO A 148 0.38 -6.37 -17.29
CA PRO A 148 0.89 -5.54 -16.21
C PRO A 148 2.16 -6.17 -15.61
N SER A 149 3.17 -5.35 -15.35
CA SER A 149 4.47 -5.77 -14.79
C SER A 149 4.39 -6.25 -13.33
N SER A 150 3.25 -6.07 -12.66
CA SER A 150 2.96 -6.61 -11.33
C SER A 150 2.83 -8.14 -11.32
N GLY A 151 2.51 -8.78 -12.45
CA GLY A 151 2.41 -10.25 -12.55
C GLY A 151 1.28 -10.90 -11.73
N ILE A 152 0.48 -10.13 -10.99
CA ILE A 152 -0.59 -10.66 -10.13
C ILE A 152 -1.84 -10.95 -10.98
N VAL A 153 -1.99 -12.21 -11.36
CA VAL A 153 -3.23 -12.79 -11.86
C VAL A 153 -3.84 -13.60 -10.72
N THR A 154 -4.93 -13.11 -10.14
CA THR A 154 -5.64 -13.83 -9.06
C THR A 154 -6.72 -14.69 -9.69
N THR A 155 -6.88 -15.94 -9.27
CA THR A 155 -7.95 -16.83 -9.76
C THR A 155 -8.92 -17.14 -8.63
N ASN A 156 -10.22 -17.12 -8.88
CA ASN A 156 -11.21 -17.59 -7.91
C ASN A 156 -11.07 -19.10 -7.72
N GLU A 157 -10.45 -19.54 -6.63
CA GLU A 157 -10.40 -20.95 -6.22
C GLU A 157 -11.71 -21.33 -5.49
N ILE A 158 -12.77 -21.57 -6.27
CA ILE A 158 -13.96 -22.25 -5.76
C ILE A 158 -14.03 -23.62 -6.44
N ASN A 159 -13.51 -24.64 -5.76
CA ASN A 159 -13.78 -26.08 -5.91
C ASN A 159 -14.46 -26.57 -7.21
N ALA A 160 -13.86 -26.29 -8.37
CA ALA A 160 -14.19 -26.94 -9.64
C ALA A 160 -12.96 -26.85 -10.56
N HIS A 161 -12.70 -27.94 -11.29
CA HIS A 161 -11.56 -28.18 -12.18
C HIS A 161 -10.82 -26.93 -12.73
N PRO A 162 -9.46 -26.97 -12.84
CA PRO A 162 -8.62 -25.83 -13.24
C PRO A 162 -8.92 -25.21 -14.63
N LYS A 163 -9.86 -25.78 -15.39
CA LYS A 163 -10.38 -25.20 -16.64
C LYS A 163 -11.48 -24.14 -16.43
N ASN A 164 -12.00 -23.96 -15.21
CA ASN A 164 -13.12 -23.05 -14.91
C ASN A 164 -12.73 -21.85 -14.02
N ALA A 165 -11.46 -21.69 -13.68
CA ALA A 165 -10.99 -20.58 -12.85
C ALA A 165 -11.01 -19.27 -13.66
N LEU A 166 -11.73 -18.25 -13.17
CA LEU A 166 -11.71 -16.90 -13.73
C LEU A 166 -10.48 -16.14 -13.18
N PRO A 167 -9.52 -15.76 -14.02
CA PRO A 167 -8.43 -14.86 -13.66
C PRO A 167 -8.96 -13.44 -13.42
N CYS A 168 -8.33 -12.67 -12.55
CA CYS A 168 -8.66 -11.28 -12.23
C CYS A 168 -7.34 -10.49 -12.25
N PHE A 169 -7.36 -9.28 -12.81
CA PHE A 169 -6.15 -8.45 -12.91
C PHE A 169 -6.13 -7.38 -11.82
N ALA A 170 -4.99 -7.28 -11.14
CA ALA A 170 -4.68 -6.18 -10.24
C ALA A 170 -3.77 -5.18 -10.96
N LEU A 171 -4.23 -3.94 -11.11
CA LEU A 171 -3.39 -2.85 -11.60
C LEU A 171 -2.75 -2.13 -10.42
N THR A 172 -1.46 -1.86 -10.51
CA THR A 172 -0.68 -1.03 -9.57
C THR A 172 0.16 -0.08 -10.42
N LYS A 173 0.23 1.24 -10.21
CA LYS A 173 0.92 1.92 -9.10
C LYS A 173 0.35 3.34 -8.83
N THR A 174 -0.80 3.65 -9.41
CA THR A 174 -1.57 4.92 -9.24
C THR A 174 -3.09 4.67 -9.23
N ASP A 175 -3.56 3.62 -9.91
CA ASP A 175 -4.96 3.20 -9.91
C ASP A 175 -5.11 1.94 -9.04
N SER A 176 -5.55 2.12 -7.79
CA SER A 176 -5.56 1.08 -6.75
C SER A 176 -6.70 0.07 -6.91
N TYR A 177 -6.92 -0.47 -8.11
CA TYR A 177 -8.11 -1.25 -8.42
C TYR A 177 -7.81 -2.68 -8.92
N LEU A 178 -8.56 -3.62 -8.35
CA LEU A 178 -8.68 -5.01 -8.71
C LEU A 178 -9.99 -5.20 -9.46
N PHE A 179 -9.93 -5.74 -10.67
CA PHE A 179 -11.13 -6.08 -11.43
C PHE A 179 -11.44 -7.55 -11.17
N SER A 180 -12.48 -7.84 -10.37
CA SER A 180 -12.93 -9.21 -10.12
C SER A 180 -14.17 -9.54 -10.95
N LEU A 181 -14.20 -10.78 -11.44
CA LEU A 181 -15.21 -11.32 -12.33
C LEU A 181 -15.85 -12.56 -11.73
N SER A 182 -16.73 -12.32 -10.77
CA SER A 182 -17.64 -13.34 -10.25
C SER A 182 -19.02 -13.13 -10.89
N GLY A 183 -19.58 -14.14 -11.54
CA GLY A 183 -20.94 -14.07 -12.10
C GLY A 183 -21.11 -13.30 -13.42
N GLY A 184 -20.02 -12.92 -14.10
CA GLY A 184 -20.08 -12.20 -15.39
C GLY A 184 -20.07 -10.68 -15.28
N GLU A 185 -20.10 -10.14 -14.05
CA GLU A 185 -19.96 -8.71 -13.79
C GLU A 185 -18.48 -8.34 -13.59
N ILE A 186 -17.98 -7.27 -14.21
CA ILE A 186 -16.72 -6.65 -13.76
C ILE A 186 -17.06 -5.65 -12.69
N SER A 187 -16.52 -5.87 -11.50
CA SER A 187 -16.51 -4.85 -10.47
C SER A 187 -15.09 -4.38 -10.21
N GLN A 188 -14.94 -3.05 -10.17
CA GLN A 188 -13.72 -2.37 -9.83
C GLN A 188 -13.64 -2.27 -8.29
N PHE A 189 -12.81 -3.10 -7.68
CA PHE A 189 -12.60 -3.10 -6.24
C PHE A 189 -11.32 -2.38 -5.90
N ILE A 190 -11.33 -1.53 -4.89
CA ILE A 190 -10.05 -1.22 -4.25
C ILE A 190 -9.58 -2.50 -3.54
N LEU A 191 -8.28 -2.80 -3.57
CA LEU A 191 -7.74 -4.05 -3.03
C LEU A 191 -8.22 -4.32 -1.57
N LYS A 192 -8.32 -3.25 -0.76
CA LYS A 192 -8.88 -3.26 0.61
C LYS A 192 -10.36 -3.64 0.69
N THR A 193 -11.16 -3.33 -0.33
CA THR A 193 -12.59 -3.67 -0.41
C THR A 193 -12.81 -5.16 -0.65
N LEU A 194 -11.93 -5.82 -1.42
CA LEU A 194 -12.02 -7.26 -1.68
C LEU A 194 -11.76 -8.08 -0.40
N GLU A 195 -10.76 -7.68 0.39
CA GLU A 195 -10.47 -8.29 1.70
C GLU A 195 -11.67 -8.21 2.66
N ALA A 196 -12.40 -7.07 2.65
CA ALA A 196 -13.63 -6.91 3.42
C ALA A 196 -14.80 -7.74 2.86
N MET A 197 -14.93 -7.86 1.53
CA MET A 197 -16.01 -8.63 0.89
C MET A 197 -15.93 -10.14 1.20
N GLY A 198 -14.72 -10.70 1.28
CA GLY A 198 -14.50 -12.11 1.65
C GLY A 198 -14.99 -12.45 3.06
N THR A 199 -15.07 -11.47 3.95
CA THR A 199 -15.65 -11.63 5.30
C THR A 199 -17.15 -11.30 5.35
N ILE A 200 -17.66 -10.43 4.47
CA ILE A 200 -19.09 -10.02 4.43
C ILE A 200 -19.99 -11.06 3.76
N MET A 201 -19.47 -11.78 2.75
CA MET A 201 -20.26 -12.70 1.92
C MET A 201 -20.23 -14.17 2.37
N LEU A 202 -19.84 -14.44 3.63
CA LEU A 202 -19.91 -15.78 4.20
C LEU A 202 -21.38 -16.25 4.31
N PRO A 203 -21.70 -17.52 3.98
CA PRO A 203 -23.04 -18.07 4.18
C PRO A 203 -23.46 -17.97 5.67
N PRO A 204 -24.71 -17.58 6.00
CA PRO A 204 -25.89 -17.52 5.13
C PRO A 204 -26.33 -16.07 4.85
N SER A 205 -25.75 -15.42 3.83
CA SER A 205 -26.28 -14.17 3.27
C SER A 205 -27.09 -14.43 2.00
N PRO A 206 -28.19 -13.71 1.72
CA PRO A 206 -28.90 -13.80 0.44
C PRO A 206 -27.97 -13.43 -0.73
N ILE A 207 -28.28 -13.93 -1.92
CA ILE A 207 -27.46 -13.70 -3.13
C ILE A 207 -27.46 -12.20 -3.44
N ALA A 208 -26.28 -11.61 -3.52
CA ALA A 208 -26.10 -10.23 -3.94
C ALA A 208 -26.39 -10.10 -5.44
N THR A 209 -27.19 -9.12 -5.83
CA THR A 209 -27.60 -8.88 -7.22
C THR A 209 -26.95 -7.66 -7.85
N TYR A 210 -26.48 -6.71 -7.04
CA TYR A 210 -25.82 -5.51 -7.53
C TYR A 210 -25.01 -4.85 -6.42
N LEU A 211 -23.95 -4.10 -6.77
CA LEU A 211 -23.18 -3.33 -5.81
C LEU A 211 -22.83 -1.93 -6.34
N ALA A 212 -22.77 -0.96 -5.43
CA ALA A 212 -22.30 0.39 -5.72
C ALA A 212 -21.43 0.90 -4.55
N ILE A 213 -20.36 1.63 -4.87
CA ILE A 213 -19.44 2.23 -3.89
C ILE A 213 -19.61 3.74 -3.97
N LEU A 214 -19.64 4.41 -2.81
CA LEU A 214 -19.66 5.86 -2.76
C LEU A 214 -18.25 6.40 -3.10
N PRO A 215 -18.04 7.07 -4.25
CA PRO A 215 -16.69 7.35 -4.75
C PRO A 215 -15.90 8.36 -3.90
N ARG A 216 -16.58 9.33 -3.28
CA ARG A 216 -15.98 10.44 -2.52
C ARG A 216 -15.06 10.01 -1.38
N ASN A 217 -15.40 8.93 -0.68
CA ASN A 217 -14.66 8.48 0.51
C ASN A 217 -14.25 7.00 0.43
N ASN A 218 -14.77 6.23 -0.53
CA ASN A 218 -14.58 4.78 -0.68
C ASN A 218 -14.82 3.94 0.60
N ASP A 219 -15.54 4.52 1.56
CA ASP A 219 -15.79 3.93 2.88
C ASP A 219 -17.18 3.31 2.99
N ILE A 220 -18.07 3.59 2.03
CA ILE A 220 -19.47 3.16 2.05
C ILE A 220 -19.73 2.28 0.83
N LEU A 221 -20.19 1.05 1.10
CA LEU A 221 -20.58 0.07 0.08
C LEU A 221 -22.08 -0.21 0.21
N ALA A 222 -22.82 -0.02 -0.88
CA ALA A 222 -24.21 -0.45 -1.00
C ALA A 222 -24.27 -1.78 -1.76
N ILE A 223 -24.93 -2.79 -1.18
CA ILE A 223 -25.15 -4.09 -1.83
C ILE A 223 -26.66 -4.31 -1.92
N GLY A 224 -27.16 -4.52 -3.14
CA GLY A 224 -28.52 -4.97 -3.42
C GLY A 224 -28.58 -6.49 -3.44
N PHE A 225 -29.69 -7.05 -2.96
CA PHE A 225 -29.87 -8.49 -2.81
C PHE A 225 -31.11 -9.00 -3.57
N GLU A 226 -31.15 -10.31 -3.81
CA GLU A 226 -32.31 -11.00 -4.37
C GLU A 226 -33.56 -10.89 -3.47
N ASP A 227 -33.36 -10.70 -2.16
CA ASP A 227 -34.44 -10.54 -1.17
C ASP A 227 -35.07 -9.13 -1.14
N CYS A 228 -34.83 -8.32 -2.18
CA CYS A 228 -35.30 -6.94 -2.35
C CYS A 228 -34.68 -5.91 -1.39
N SER A 229 -33.76 -6.31 -0.50
CA SER A 229 -33.11 -5.40 0.43
C SER A 229 -31.82 -4.80 -0.14
N ILE A 230 -31.49 -3.60 0.32
CA ILE A 230 -30.19 -2.97 0.07
C ILE A 230 -29.48 -2.82 1.42
N LYS A 231 -28.29 -3.38 1.58
CA LYS A 231 -27.49 -3.20 2.80
C LYS A 231 -26.35 -2.23 2.52
N ILE A 232 -26.19 -1.27 3.41
CA ILE A 232 -25.11 -0.30 3.41
C ILE A 232 -24.07 -0.74 4.42
N TYR A 233 -22.81 -0.82 4.02
CA TYR A 233 -21.68 -1.23 4.85
C TYR A 233 -20.68 -0.10 4.98
N TYR A 234 -20.06 0.01 6.16
CA TYR A 234 -18.82 0.74 6.34
C TYR A 234 -17.62 -0.17 6.09
N LEU A 235 -16.89 0.07 5.00
CA LEU A 235 -15.76 -0.76 4.58
C LEU A 235 -14.62 -0.78 5.59
N ARG A 236 -14.38 0.30 6.35
CA ARG A 236 -13.33 0.35 7.39
C ARG A 236 -13.65 -0.45 8.66
N THR A 237 -14.93 -0.62 8.99
CA THR A 237 -15.35 -1.23 10.26
C THR A 237 -16.03 -2.58 10.08
N ASN A 238 -16.30 -2.96 8.83
CA ASN A 238 -17.02 -4.17 8.44
C ASN A 238 -18.41 -4.31 9.10
N LYS A 239 -19.08 -3.18 9.38
CA LYS A 239 -20.40 -3.11 10.02
C LYS A 239 -21.47 -2.65 9.03
N VAL A 240 -22.64 -3.27 9.10
CA VAL A 240 -23.85 -2.78 8.41
C VAL A 240 -24.25 -1.45 9.05
N LYS A 241 -24.25 -0.38 8.25
CA LYS A 241 -24.69 0.97 8.64
C LYS A 241 -26.21 1.09 8.59
N ALA A 242 -26.83 0.55 7.54
CA ALA A 242 -28.27 0.63 7.31
C ALA A 242 -28.74 -0.53 6.42
N ARG A 243 -30.03 -0.88 6.56
CA ARG A 243 -30.74 -1.74 5.61
C ARG A 243 -31.90 -0.92 5.05
N LEU A 244 -31.95 -0.80 3.73
CA LEU A 244 -32.98 -0.07 3.00
C LEU A 244 -33.99 -1.09 2.47
N GLU A 245 -35.26 -0.85 2.75
CA GLU A 245 -36.37 -1.69 2.33
C GLU A 245 -37.38 -0.78 1.60
N GLY A 246 -37.71 -1.12 0.35
CA GLY A 246 -38.53 -0.26 -0.49
C GLY A 246 -39.02 -0.93 -1.77
N HIS A 247 -38.20 -1.80 -2.36
CA HIS A 247 -38.55 -2.59 -3.54
C HIS A 247 -39.31 -3.88 -3.16
N GLN A 248 -40.15 -4.37 -4.07
CA GLN A 248 -40.96 -5.58 -3.95
C GLN A 248 -40.36 -6.78 -4.71
N LYS A 249 -39.32 -6.54 -5.52
CA LYS A 249 -38.56 -7.56 -6.25
C LYS A 249 -37.06 -7.29 -6.14
N ARG A 250 -36.24 -8.25 -6.57
CA ARG A 250 -34.77 -8.18 -6.56
C ARG A 250 -34.25 -6.83 -7.07
N ILE A 251 -33.19 -6.33 -6.43
CA ILE A 251 -32.53 -5.10 -6.83
C ILE A 251 -31.81 -5.34 -8.16
N THR A 252 -32.06 -4.48 -9.15
CA THR A 252 -31.46 -4.58 -10.48
C THR A 252 -30.36 -3.54 -10.72
N PHE A 253 -30.36 -2.43 -9.97
CA PHE A 253 -29.36 -1.37 -10.13
C PHE A 253 -29.20 -0.49 -8.88
N LEU A 254 -28.00 0.06 -8.67
CA LEU A 254 -27.67 1.04 -7.64
C LEU A 254 -26.71 2.11 -8.21
N ALA A 255 -26.96 3.39 -7.93
CA ALA A 255 -26.08 4.49 -8.35
C ALA A 255 -26.04 5.62 -7.30
N PHE A 256 -24.84 6.09 -6.96
CA PHE A 256 -24.67 7.25 -6.08
C PHE A 256 -24.61 8.55 -6.89
N SER A 257 -25.20 9.62 -6.35
CA SER A 257 -24.90 11.01 -6.74
C SER A 257 -24.21 11.71 -5.58
N GLU A 258 -22.96 12.11 -5.79
CA GLU A 258 -22.15 12.79 -4.76
C GLU A 258 -22.64 14.22 -4.54
N LYS A 259 -22.99 14.90 -5.63
CA LYS A 259 -23.45 16.29 -5.59
C LYS A 259 -24.76 16.42 -4.83
N LEU A 260 -25.65 15.45 -4.98
CA LEU A 260 -26.96 15.46 -4.33
C LEU A 260 -26.97 14.72 -2.98
N ASN A 261 -25.89 14.02 -2.61
CA ASN A 261 -25.83 13.15 -1.43
C ASN A 261 -26.98 12.14 -1.39
N VAL A 262 -27.21 11.44 -2.52
CA VAL A 262 -28.24 10.42 -2.62
C VAL A 262 -27.74 9.12 -3.23
N LEU A 263 -28.38 8.01 -2.87
CA LEU A 263 -28.31 6.72 -3.54
C LEU A 263 -29.62 6.53 -4.31
N VAL A 264 -29.55 6.21 -5.59
CA VAL A 264 -30.70 5.80 -6.39
C VAL A 264 -30.67 4.29 -6.58
N SER A 265 -31.81 3.64 -6.40
CA SER A 265 -31.96 2.20 -6.59
C SER A 265 -33.12 1.88 -7.52
N SER A 266 -33.01 0.77 -8.25
CA SER A 266 -34.08 0.20 -9.05
C SER A 266 -34.27 -1.27 -8.75
N GLY A 267 -35.52 -1.72 -8.81
CA GLY A 267 -35.89 -3.12 -8.67
C GLY A 267 -36.52 -3.69 -9.94
N ALA A 268 -36.58 -5.01 -10.02
CA ALA A 268 -37.32 -5.73 -11.06
C ALA A 268 -38.85 -5.55 -10.95
N ASP A 269 -39.30 -4.77 -9.96
CA ASP A 269 -40.67 -4.29 -9.78
C ASP A 269 -40.98 -3.04 -10.62
N GLY A 270 -40.00 -2.52 -11.36
CA GLY A 270 -40.14 -1.31 -12.15
C GLY A 270 -40.20 -0.03 -11.30
N GLN A 271 -39.84 -0.13 -10.02
CA GLN A 271 -39.78 1.01 -9.11
C GLN A 271 -38.37 1.60 -9.08
N ILE A 272 -38.27 2.94 -9.05
CA ILE A 272 -37.05 3.69 -8.77
C ILE A 272 -37.22 4.37 -7.42
N CYS A 273 -36.24 4.21 -6.52
CA CYS A 273 -36.21 4.87 -5.21
C CYS A 273 -34.97 5.76 -5.08
N VAL A 274 -35.09 6.89 -4.40
CA VAL A 274 -33.98 7.77 -4.01
C VAL A 274 -33.85 7.77 -2.49
N TRP A 275 -32.65 7.54 -2.00
CA TRP A 275 -32.30 7.43 -0.59
C TRP A 275 -31.30 8.52 -0.21
N SER A 276 -31.53 9.19 0.92
CA SER A 276 -30.57 10.13 1.50
C SER A 276 -29.30 9.39 1.92
N THR A 277 -28.09 9.84 1.54
CA THR A 277 -26.86 9.28 2.16
C THR A 277 -26.64 9.81 3.58
N ASN A 278 -27.36 10.88 3.95
CA ASN A 278 -27.38 11.51 5.27
C ASN A 278 -28.59 11.01 6.08
N GLY A 279 -28.55 9.75 6.51
CA GLY A 279 -29.60 9.15 7.35
C GLY A 279 -30.32 7.95 6.73
N TRP A 280 -30.15 7.72 5.44
CA TRP A 280 -30.69 6.56 4.70
C TRP A 280 -32.22 6.51 4.59
N GLU A 281 -32.91 7.60 4.87
CA GLU A 281 -34.34 7.71 4.59
C GLU A 281 -34.65 7.80 3.09
N ARG A 282 -35.79 7.23 2.68
CA ARG A 282 -36.31 7.33 1.31
C ARG A 282 -36.85 8.74 1.07
N GLN A 283 -36.28 9.44 0.10
CA GLN A 283 -36.65 10.81 -0.27
C GLN A 283 -37.73 10.86 -1.35
N ALA A 284 -37.67 9.95 -2.33
CA ALA A 284 -38.63 9.88 -3.43
C ALA A 284 -38.73 8.45 -3.97
N ASN A 285 -39.85 8.12 -4.59
CA ASN A 285 -39.99 6.91 -5.40
C ASN A 285 -41.00 7.11 -6.54
N ILE A 286 -40.78 6.44 -7.67
CA ILE A 286 -41.70 6.41 -8.80
C ILE A 286 -41.78 4.99 -9.35
N PHE A 287 -42.90 4.64 -9.97
CA PHE A 287 -43.00 3.48 -10.84
C PHE A 287 -42.83 3.92 -12.28
N VAL A 288 -41.96 3.24 -13.03
CA VAL A 288 -41.73 3.54 -14.44
C VAL A 288 -42.98 3.16 -15.23
N GLN A 289 -43.58 4.13 -15.90
CA GLN A 289 -44.77 3.93 -16.73
C GLN A 289 -44.37 3.71 -18.19
N THR A 290 -44.73 2.55 -18.75
CA THR A 290 -44.62 2.28 -20.19
C THR A 290 -45.79 2.89 -20.95
N ALA A 291 -45.51 3.42 -22.13
CA ALA A 291 -46.56 3.89 -23.05
C ALA A 291 -47.31 2.74 -23.76
N ILE A 292 -46.84 1.48 -23.62
CA ILE A 292 -47.35 0.31 -24.34
C ILE A 292 -47.87 -0.71 -23.31
N GLN A 293 -49.18 -0.75 -23.09
CA GLN A 293 -49.89 -1.68 -22.17
C GLN A 293 -50.05 -3.11 -22.74
N GLN A 294 -49.04 -3.67 -23.40
CA GLN A 294 -49.14 -5.01 -24.02
C GLN A 294 -48.32 -6.11 -23.33
N PHE A 295 -47.58 -5.82 -22.27
CA PHE A 295 -46.82 -6.84 -21.55
C PHE A 295 -47.28 -6.96 -20.09
N PRO A 296 -47.54 -8.19 -19.59
CA PRO A 296 -48.07 -8.43 -18.24
C PRO A 296 -47.03 -8.22 -17.13
N ASP A 297 -45.74 -8.14 -17.47
CA ASP A 297 -44.66 -7.90 -16.52
C ASP A 297 -44.28 -6.41 -16.45
N PRO A 298 -43.96 -5.87 -15.25
CA PRO A 298 -43.55 -4.48 -15.09
C PRO A 298 -42.27 -4.19 -15.89
N PRO A 299 -42.13 -2.98 -16.46
CA PRO A 299 -40.94 -2.58 -17.20
C PRO A 299 -39.68 -2.69 -16.33
N ILE A 300 -38.71 -3.49 -16.77
CA ILE A 300 -37.43 -3.59 -16.09
C ILE A 300 -36.51 -2.53 -16.70
N VAL A 301 -36.11 -1.54 -15.89
CA VAL A 301 -35.09 -0.59 -16.34
C VAL A 301 -33.77 -1.35 -16.50
N ASN A 302 -33.25 -1.36 -17.72
CA ASN A 302 -32.07 -2.14 -18.09
C ASN A 302 -30.77 -1.38 -17.78
N HIS A 303 -30.83 -0.05 -17.64
CA HIS A 303 -29.65 0.77 -17.37
C HIS A 303 -29.99 2.14 -16.73
N PHE A 304 -29.14 2.58 -15.78
CA PHE A 304 -29.12 3.94 -15.25
C PHE A 304 -27.73 4.57 -15.37
N GLU A 305 -27.72 5.86 -15.66
CA GLU A 305 -26.50 6.67 -15.62
C GLU A 305 -26.82 8.06 -15.09
N PHE A 306 -26.02 8.57 -14.16
CA PHE A 306 -26.09 9.99 -13.81
C PHE A 306 -25.40 10.81 -14.88
N HIS A 307 -26.03 11.90 -15.32
CA HIS A 307 -25.38 12.90 -16.15
C HIS A 307 -24.13 13.46 -15.43
N LYS A 308 -23.19 14.02 -16.20
CA LYS A 308 -21.93 14.60 -15.68
C LYS A 308 -22.16 15.65 -14.59
N ASP A 309 -23.27 16.36 -14.63
CA ASP A 309 -23.63 17.33 -13.59
C ASP A 309 -24.09 16.70 -12.26
N GLN A 310 -24.26 15.38 -12.20
CA GLN A 310 -24.72 14.57 -11.07
C GLN A 310 -26.12 14.93 -10.55
N THR A 311 -26.92 15.63 -11.35
CA THR A 311 -28.28 16.08 -11.01
C THR A 311 -29.37 15.48 -11.88
N GLN A 312 -29.03 15.00 -13.08
CA GLN A 312 -29.96 14.31 -13.97
C GLN A 312 -29.64 12.82 -14.02
N LEU A 313 -30.67 11.99 -14.13
CA LEU A 313 -30.60 10.54 -14.17
C LEU A 313 -31.20 10.04 -15.48
N LEU A 314 -30.37 9.42 -16.31
CA LEU A 314 -30.80 8.67 -17.49
C LEU A 314 -31.32 7.31 -17.05
N ALA A 315 -32.50 6.93 -17.52
CA ALA A 315 -33.11 5.62 -17.31
C ALA A 315 -33.52 5.03 -18.66
N VAL A 316 -33.06 3.82 -18.95
CA VAL A 316 -33.26 3.17 -20.26
C VAL A 316 -33.98 1.84 -20.06
N HIS A 317 -35.07 1.65 -20.80
CA HIS A 317 -35.80 0.39 -20.82
C HIS A 317 -36.21 0.07 -22.25
N GLU A 318 -35.69 -1.03 -22.83
CA GLU A 318 -35.92 -1.60 -24.16
C GLU A 318 -36.27 -0.63 -25.32
N ARG A 319 -37.40 0.08 -25.26
CA ARG A 319 -37.86 1.02 -26.30
C ARG A 319 -38.06 2.47 -25.81
N GLN A 320 -37.61 2.80 -24.62
CA GLN A 320 -37.81 4.10 -23.98
C GLN A 320 -36.52 4.59 -23.31
N ILE A 321 -36.23 5.87 -23.50
CA ILE A 321 -35.19 6.62 -22.79
C ILE A 321 -35.88 7.73 -22.01
N ASP A 322 -35.71 7.74 -20.70
CA ASP A 322 -36.20 8.78 -19.80
C ASP A 322 -35.04 9.50 -19.13
N ILE A 323 -35.19 10.81 -18.93
CA ILE A 323 -34.27 11.62 -18.11
C ILE A 323 -35.08 12.21 -16.95
N TYR A 324 -34.63 11.97 -15.73
CA TYR A 324 -35.23 12.50 -14.50
C TYR A 324 -34.31 13.51 -13.83
N ALA A 325 -34.86 14.53 -13.18
CA ALA A 325 -34.12 15.37 -12.24
C ALA A 325 -34.14 14.73 -10.85
N ALA A 326 -32.96 14.41 -10.32
CA ALA A 326 -32.78 13.96 -8.95
C ALA A 326 -32.65 15.18 -8.00
N PRO A 327 -32.97 15.03 -6.69
CA PRO A 327 -33.41 13.81 -6.02
C PRO A 327 -34.93 13.57 -6.10
N LYS A 328 -35.71 14.53 -6.62
CA LYS A 328 -37.18 14.46 -6.62
C LYS A 328 -37.78 13.50 -7.66
N LEU A 329 -36.96 12.98 -8.57
CA LEU A 329 -37.39 12.17 -9.72
C LEU A 329 -38.43 12.89 -10.60
N GLU A 330 -38.27 14.20 -10.78
CA GLU A 330 -39.11 14.97 -11.69
C GLU A 330 -38.77 14.57 -13.13
N HIS A 331 -39.76 14.09 -13.87
CA HIS A 331 -39.56 13.63 -15.23
C HIS A 331 -39.25 14.82 -16.15
N LEU A 332 -38.02 14.89 -16.68
CA LEU A 332 -37.57 16.00 -17.53
C LEU A 332 -37.90 15.74 -18.99
N LYS A 333 -37.58 14.52 -19.47
CA LYS A 333 -37.70 14.16 -20.90
C LYS A 333 -37.97 12.68 -21.07
N LYS A 334 -38.72 12.35 -22.12
CA LYS A 334 -39.02 10.98 -22.55
C LYS A 334 -38.92 10.89 -24.06
N LEU A 335 -38.22 9.85 -24.51
CA LEU A 335 -38.20 9.42 -25.88
C LEU A 335 -38.76 7.99 -25.93
N VAL A 336 -39.84 7.80 -26.67
CA VAL A 336 -40.38 6.48 -27.00
C VAL A 336 -40.03 6.17 -28.44
N LEU A 337 -39.33 5.07 -28.68
CA LEU A 337 -38.99 4.62 -30.02
C LEU A 337 -40.19 3.95 -30.69
N GLN A 338 -40.33 4.14 -32.01
CA GLN A 338 -41.40 3.53 -32.80
C GLN A 338 -41.25 1.99 -32.87
N GLU A 339 -42.34 1.26 -33.10
CA GLU A 339 -42.34 -0.22 -33.15
C GLU A 339 -41.41 -0.81 -34.24
N SER A 340 -41.17 -0.05 -35.31
CA SER A 340 -40.24 -0.40 -36.39
C SER A 340 -38.78 -0.39 -35.96
N ASN A 341 -38.45 0.26 -34.84
CA ASN A 341 -37.08 0.31 -34.34
C ASN A 341 -36.78 -0.95 -33.53
N HIS A 342 -35.60 -1.50 -33.78
CA HIS A 342 -35.08 -2.60 -32.98
C HIS A 342 -34.91 -2.15 -31.52
N PRO A 343 -35.11 -3.04 -30.54
CA PRO A 343 -34.93 -2.70 -29.12
C PRO A 343 -33.53 -2.14 -28.83
N ILE A 344 -33.47 -1.14 -27.97
CA ILE A 344 -32.23 -0.61 -27.38
C ILE A 344 -31.57 -1.74 -26.60
N THR A 345 -30.32 -2.02 -26.94
CA THR A 345 -29.47 -2.93 -26.21
C THR A 345 -28.70 -2.20 -25.11
N HIS A 346 -28.31 -0.94 -25.35
CA HIS A 346 -27.59 -0.11 -24.39
C HIS A 346 -27.69 1.39 -24.72
N ALA A 347 -27.57 2.29 -23.74
CA ALA A 347 -27.38 3.71 -24.01
C ALA A 347 -26.58 4.42 -22.92
N THR A 348 -25.77 5.43 -23.28
CA THR A 348 -24.86 6.14 -22.37
C THR A 348 -24.64 7.59 -22.80
N TYR A 349 -24.25 8.48 -21.88
CA TYR A 349 -23.87 9.86 -22.22
C TYR A 349 -22.50 9.93 -22.91
N SER A 350 -22.32 10.97 -23.75
CA SER A 350 -20.99 11.38 -24.22
C SER A 350 -20.14 11.96 -23.08
N CYS A 351 -18.81 11.99 -23.24
CA CYS A 351 -17.86 12.50 -22.24
C CYS A 351 -18.14 13.95 -21.77
N ASP A 352 -18.69 14.76 -22.66
CA ASP A 352 -19.08 16.15 -22.42
C ASP A 352 -20.52 16.28 -21.90
N GLY A 353 -21.28 15.18 -21.86
CA GLY A 353 -22.68 15.11 -21.43
C GLY A 353 -23.68 15.64 -22.47
N GLN A 354 -23.23 16.08 -23.65
CA GLN A 354 -24.08 16.77 -24.63
C GLN A 354 -24.86 15.84 -25.55
N SER A 355 -24.46 14.57 -25.66
CA SER A 355 -25.08 13.56 -26.50
C SER A 355 -25.36 12.27 -25.72
N ILE A 356 -26.28 11.46 -26.21
CA ILE A 356 -26.60 10.12 -25.72
C ILE A 356 -26.45 9.17 -26.89
N TYR A 357 -25.60 8.16 -26.76
CA TYR A 357 -25.43 7.11 -27.75
C TYR A 357 -26.30 5.93 -27.35
N ALA A 358 -27.19 5.46 -28.23
CA ALA A 358 -28.01 4.27 -28.02
C ALA A 358 -27.74 3.23 -29.10
N SER A 359 -27.40 2.01 -28.71
CA SER A 359 -27.20 0.87 -29.62
C SER A 359 -28.47 0.03 -29.74
N PHE A 360 -28.71 -0.52 -30.93
CA PHE A 360 -29.91 -1.29 -31.26
C PHE A 360 -29.58 -2.75 -31.61
N LYS A 361 -30.57 -3.66 -31.50
CA LYS A 361 -30.37 -5.09 -31.81
C LYS A 361 -29.97 -5.40 -33.26
N ASP A 362 -30.25 -4.52 -34.20
CA ASP A 362 -29.81 -4.65 -35.61
C ASP A 362 -28.36 -4.21 -35.85
N GLY A 363 -27.67 -3.80 -34.78
CA GLY A 363 -26.31 -3.29 -34.81
C GLY A 363 -26.24 -1.78 -34.94
N SER A 364 -27.28 -1.09 -35.43
CA SER A 364 -27.25 0.36 -35.64
C SER A 364 -27.06 1.15 -34.34
N VAL A 365 -26.52 2.37 -34.45
CA VAL A 365 -26.26 3.26 -33.32
C VAL A 365 -26.91 4.62 -33.57
N GLY A 366 -27.84 5.01 -32.71
CA GLY A 366 -28.45 6.34 -32.72
C GLY A 366 -27.68 7.29 -31.80
N VAL A 367 -27.33 8.46 -32.31
CA VAL A 367 -26.73 9.54 -31.52
C VAL A 367 -27.78 10.61 -31.27
N TYR A 368 -28.15 10.83 -30.02
CA TYR A 368 -29.18 11.77 -29.60
C TYR A 368 -28.56 12.97 -28.89
N VAL A 369 -29.18 14.15 -28.97
CA VAL A 369 -28.77 15.29 -28.12
C VAL A 369 -29.32 15.10 -26.72
N SER A 370 -28.50 15.19 -25.67
CA SER A 370 -28.99 15.05 -24.28
C SER A 370 -30.00 16.14 -23.91
N SER A 371 -29.83 17.35 -24.45
CA SER A 371 -30.68 18.50 -24.16
C SER A 371 -32.06 18.43 -24.81
N THR A 372 -32.25 17.70 -25.92
CA THR A 372 -33.54 17.62 -26.63
C THR A 372 -34.07 16.20 -26.86
N LEU A 373 -33.24 15.17 -26.64
CA LEU A 373 -33.46 13.80 -27.13
C LEU A 373 -33.73 13.71 -28.65
N GLY A 374 -33.35 14.75 -29.40
CA GLY A 374 -33.43 14.73 -30.85
C GLY A 374 -32.32 13.85 -31.44
N LEU A 375 -32.65 12.96 -32.37
CA LEU A 375 -31.69 12.15 -33.09
C LEU A 375 -30.83 13.07 -33.98
N ARG A 376 -29.50 13.07 -33.78
CA ARG A 376 -28.52 13.78 -34.61
C ARG A 376 -28.12 12.97 -35.83
N CYS A 377 -27.73 11.72 -35.63
CA CYS A 377 -27.34 10.83 -36.70
C CYS A 377 -27.58 9.38 -36.34
N LEU A 378 -27.71 8.54 -37.38
CA LEU A 378 -27.82 7.10 -37.27
C LEU A 378 -26.59 6.47 -37.95
N ILE A 379 -25.81 5.70 -37.21
CA ILE A 379 -24.66 4.98 -37.73
C ILE A 379 -25.10 3.57 -38.11
N ASN A 380 -25.09 3.27 -39.40
CA ASN A 380 -25.49 1.97 -39.91
C ASN A 380 -24.36 0.95 -39.74
N LEU A 381 -24.69 -0.34 -39.57
CA LEU A 381 -23.73 -1.44 -39.44
C LEU A 381 -22.64 -1.42 -40.51
N ALA A 382 -23.04 -1.16 -41.77
CA ALA A 382 -22.13 -1.11 -42.91
C ALA A 382 -21.03 -0.04 -42.80
N ALA A 383 -21.26 1.03 -42.03
CA ALA A 383 -20.31 2.13 -41.87
C ALA A 383 -19.10 1.77 -41.00
N TYR A 384 -19.08 0.62 -40.35
CA TYR A 384 -17.96 0.27 -39.47
C TYR A 384 -17.62 -1.23 -39.46
N THR A 385 -18.40 -2.05 -40.17
CA THR A 385 -18.08 -3.45 -40.39
C THR A 385 -17.42 -3.68 -41.75
N GLN A 386 -16.32 -4.43 -41.79
CA GLN A 386 -15.88 -5.13 -43.00
C GLN A 386 -16.76 -6.40 -43.20
N PRO A 387 -16.84 -7.02 -44.40
CA PRO A 387 -17.96 -7.87 -44.81
C PRO A 387 -18.03 -9.28 -44.17
N ASP A 388 -17.52 -9.48 -42.94
CA ASP A 388 -17.70 -10.73 -42.19
C ASP A 388 -18.78 -10.51 -41.11
N PRO A 389 -19.96 -11.16 -41.24
CA PRO A 389 -21.16 -10.91 -40.43
C PRO A 389 -21.10 -11.48 -38.99
N ARG A 390 -19.92 -11.79 -38.46
CA ARG A 390 -19.74 -12.46 -37.17
C ARG A 390 -19.41 -11.54 -35.98
N PHE A 391 -19.32 -10.23 -36.18
CA PHE A 391 -18.77 -9.30 -35.19
C PHE A 391 -19.83 -8.54 -34.39
N ILE A 392 -19.59 -8.33 -33.08
CA ILE A 392 -20.33 -7.39 -32.22
C ILE A 392 -19.58 -6.06 -32.17
N LEU A 393 -20.32 -4.96 -32.25
CA LEU A 393 -19.84 -3.61 -31.99
C LEU A 393 -20.01 -3.22 -30.52
N LEU A 394 -18.98 -2.64 -29.91
CA LEU A 394 -19.05 -2.05 -28.56
C LEU A 394 -18.57 -0.60 -28.65
N LEU A 395 -19.53 0.34 -28.67
CA LEU A 395 -19.28 1.78 -28.67
C LEU A 395 -18.78 2.22 -27.29
N LEU A 396 -17.71 3.02 -27.17
CA LEU A 396 -17.35 3.61 -25.87
C LEU A 396 -16.52 4.90 -25.94
N ARG A 397 -17.09 5.95 -25.32
CA ARG A 397 -16.41 7.04 -24.58
C ARG A 397 -17.52 7.79 -23.79
N LEU A 398 -17.61 7.89 -22.45
CA LEU A 398 -16.71 7.73 -21.29
C LEU A 398 -17.56 7.57 -19.99
N ILE A 399 -16.97 6.89 -18.98
CA ILE A 399 -17.26 6.85 -17.52
C ILE A 399 -18.52 6.13 -17.01
N HIS A 400 -18.23 5.03 -16.29
CA HIS A 400 -19.06 4.20 -15.41
C HIS A 400 -20.17 3.36 -16.05
N LEU A 401 -19.77 2.15 -16.43
CA LEU A 401 -20.70 1.06 -16.72
C LEU A 401 -20.34 -0.20 -15.94
N ASN A 402 -21.27 -0.64 -15.11
CA ASN A 402 -21.38 -1.99 -14.57
C ASN A 402 -22.09 -2.84 -15.65
N PRO A 403 -21.44 -3.85 -16.26
CA PRO A 403 -21.96 -4.55 -17.43
C PRO A 403 -22.61 -5.87 -17.02
N THR A 404 -23.90 -5.90 -16.69
CA THR A 404 -24.46 -7.12 -16.05
C THR A 404 -25.76 -7.64 -16.62
N ASN A 405 -26.42 -6.93 -17.54
CA ASN A 405 -27.66 -7.42 -18.16
C ASN A 405 -27.73 -7.17 -19.67
N LEU A 406 -26.83 -7.80 -20.43
CA LEU A 406 -27.04 -8.05 -21.86
C LEU A 406 -27.23 -9.56 -22.07
N PRO A 407 -28.22 -10.03 -22.86
CA PRO A 407 -28.37 -11.45 -23.16
C PRO A 407 -27.33 -11.87 -24.23
N TRP A 408 -26.28 -12.59 -23.82
CA TRP A 408 -25.06 -12.89 -24.60
C TRP A 408 -25.08 -14.24 -25.36
N ASP A 409 -26.19 -14.64 -25.98
CA ASP A 409 -26.29 -16.01 -26.53
C ASP A 409 -25.71 -16.25 -27.94
N SER A 410 -25.10 -15.27 -28.59
CA SER A 410 -24.37 -15.52 -29.85
C SER A 410 -23.35 -14.43 -30.14
N LEU A 411 -22.22 -14.77 -30.79
CA LEU A 411 -21.29 -13.89 -31.53
C LEU A 411 -19.83 -13.87 -31.04
N SER A 412 -18.90 -13.93 -31.99
CA SER A 412 -17.44 -14.00 -31.85
C SER A 412 -16.82 -12.72 -32.41
N GLY A 413 -16.43 -11.76 -31.57
CA GLY A 413 -16.21 -10.38 -32.03
C GLY A 413 -14.80 -9.82 -31.90
N ARG A 414 -14.33 -9.16 -32.96
CA ARG A 414 -13.43 -8.00 -32.86
C ARG A 414 -14.24 -6.82 -32.34
N VAL A 415 -13.66 -6.00 -31.47
CA VAL A 415 -14.30 -4.81 -30.89
C VAL A 415 -13.97 -3.59 -31.73
N HIS A 416 -14.99 -2.77 -32.01
CA HIS A 416 -14.88 -1.49 -32.70
C HIS A 416 -15.35 -0.37 -31.79
N VAL A 417 -14.48 0.59 -31.51
CA VAL A 417 -14.83 1.84 -30.83
C VAL A 417 -15.12 2.88 -31.90
N LEU A 418 -16.31 3.49 -31.88
CA LEU A 418 -16.70 4.50 -32.87
C LEU A 418 -16.73 5.90 -32.27
N GLU A 419 -16.22 6.84 -33.05
CA GLU A 419 -16.40 8.27 -32.86
C GLU A 419 -16.73 8.90 -34.22
N PRO A 420 -17.80 9.71 -34.35
CA PRO A 420 -18.08 10.41 -35.60
C PRO A 420 -16.91 11.34 -35.97
N LEU A 421 -16.58 11.47 -37.25
CA LEU A 421 -15.58 12.44 -37.68
C LEU A 421 -16.06 13.87 -37.39
N GLU A 422 -15.26 14.62 -36.62
CA GLU A 422 -15.51 16.05 -36.33
C GLU A 422 -15.61 16.94 -37.59
N SER A 423 -15.29 16.41 -38.78
CA SER A 423 -15.36 17.12 -40.05
C SER A 423 -16.78 17.35 -40.59
N VAL A 424 -17.83 16.91 -39.89
CA VAL A 424 -19.22 17.23 -40.23
C VAL A 424 -19.86 18.11 -39.15
N GLY A 425 -19.37 19.36 -39.04
CA GLY A 425 -20.11 20.48 -38.44
C GLY A 425 -19.88 20.76 -36.95
N GLU A 426 -19.18 21.87 -36.71
CA GLU A 426 -18.89 22.53 -35.44
C GLU A 426 -20.02 22.53 -34.40
N TRP A 427 -19.70 22.24 -33.14
CA TRP A 427 -20.54 22.60 -32.01
C TRP A 427 -19.70 23.18 -30.85
N GLY A 428 -19.86 24.49 -30.61
CA GLY A 428 -19.57 25.13 -29.33
C GLY A 428 -18.33 26.03 -29.25
N ILE A 429 -18.18 27.01 -30.14
CA ILE A 429 -17.33 28.19 -29.86
C ILE A 429 -18.21 29.26 -29.18
N PRO A 430 -17.90 29.74 -27.97
CA PRO A 430 -18.52 30.95 -27.45
C PRO A 430 -17.91 32.20 -28.12
N PRO A 431 -18.71 33.17 -28.59
CA PRO A 431 -18.20 34.45 -29.12
C PRO A 431 -17.75 35.39 -27.99
N PRO A 432 -16.92 36.41 -28.28
CA PRO A 432 -16.37 37.32 -27.27
C PRO A 432 -17.35 38.46 -26.96
N PRO A 433 -17.33 39.03 -25.74
CA PRO A 433 -17.87 40.36 -25.50
C PRO A 433 -16.75 41.39 -25.28
N GLU A 434 -16.66 42.37 -26.18
CA GLU A 434 -16.08 43.69 -25.91
C GLU A 434 -17.19 44.74 -25.75
N ASP A 435 -17.12 45.44 -24.62
CA ASP A 435 -17.52 46.81 -24.27
C ASP A 435 -18.90 47.43 -24.64
N GLY A 436 -19.59 47.89 -23.59
CA GLY A 436 -19.87 49.32 -23.47
C GLY A 436 -21.33 49.83 -23.35
N ASN A 437 -21.78 49.97 -22.11
CA ASN A 437 -22.71 51.00 -21.56
C ASN A 437 -24.21 51.06 -21.92
N GLY A 438 -25.06 51.06 -20.87
CA GLY A 438 -26.39 51.69 -20.91
C GLY A 438 -27.45 51.28 -19.87
N HIS A 439 -27.29 51.73 -18.61
CA HIS A 439 -28.33 52.08 -17.60
C HIS A 439 -29.26 51.05 -16.92
N SER A 440 -28.93 50.81 -15.63
CA SER A 440 -29.76 50.80 -14.39
C SER A 440 -31.00 49.89 -14.21
N MET A 441 -30.89 48.87 -13.34
CA MET A 441 -31.39 48.86 -11.94
C MET A 441 -31.07 47.51 -11.25
N PRO A 442 -30.95 47.46 -9.91
CA PRO A 442 -30.01 46.55 -9.24
C PRO A 442 -30.62 45.21 -8.85
N LEU A 443 -29.83 44.14 -9.02
CA LEU A 443 -30.01 42.86 -8.35
C LEU A 443 -28.68 42.50 -7.68
N ASN A 444 -28.72 42.34 -6.35
CA ASN A 444 -27.57 42.12 -5.48
C ASN A 444 -26.68 40.96 -5.98
N VAL A 445 -25.42 41.28 -6.26
CA VAL A 445 -24.32 40.33 -6.38
C VAL A 445 -23.99 39.83 -4.97
N ALA A 446 -24.16 38.53 -4.73
CA ALA A 446 -23.47 37.91 -3.60
C ALA A 446 -21.98 37.84 -3.99
N ALA A 447 -21.14 38.65 -3.34
CA ALA A 447 -19.71 38.63 -3.55
C ALA A 447 -19.16 37.22 -3.29
N GLN A 448 -18.36 36.70 -4.21
CA GLN A 448 -17.58 35.48 -3.97
C GLN A 448 -16.63 35.78 -2.80
N GLN A 449 -16.78 35.03 -1.71
CA GLN A 449 -15.94 35.19 -0.52
C GLN A 449 -14.49 34.88 -0.90
N ALA A 450 -13.59 35.83 -0.65
CA ALA A 450 -12.18 35.71 -0.99
C ALA A 450 -11.41 35.00 0.13
N THR A 451 -10.31 34.34 -0.24
CA THR A 451 -9.34 33.85 0.74
C THR A 451 -8.70 35.02 1.47
N ASP A 452 -8.36 34.83 2.74
CA ASP A 452 -7.58 35.80 3.50
C ASP A 452 -6.30 36.19 2.70
N PRO A 453 -6.11 37.47 2.35
CA PRO A 453 -4.98 37.90 1.53
C PRO A 453 -3.61 37.57 2.14
N ALA A 454 -3.50 37.51 3.47
CA ALA A 454 -2.26 37.14 4.13
C ALA A 454 -1.93 35.65 3.92
N GLU A 455 -2.95 34.79 3.94
CA GLU A 455 -2.80 33.36 3.66
C GLU A 455 -2.43 33.11 2.20
N VAL A 456 -3.05 33.85 1.26
CA VAL A 456 -2.68 33.80 -0.17
C VAL A 456 -1.22 34.21 -0.38
N ALA A 457 -0.79 35.31 0.25
CA ALA A 457 0.59 35.79 0.16
C ALA A 457 1.59 34.77 0.75
N ALA A 458 1.27 34.19 1.91
CA ALA A 458 2.08 33.16 2.55
C ALA A 458 2.20 31.90 1.68
N LEU A 459 1.09 31.42 1.12
CA LEU A 459 1.08 30.25 0.25
C LEU A 459 1.90 30.47 -1.03
N ASN A 460 1.78 31.63 -1.67
CA ASN A 460 2.58 31.96 -2.85
C ASN A 460 4.08 32.01 -2.54
N LYS A 461 4.49 32.57 -1.39
CA LYS A 461 5.90 32.52 -0.97
C LYS A 461 6.38 31.09 -0.74
N MET A 462 5.56 30.22 -0.16
CA MET A 462 5.91 28.80 0.02
C MET A 462 6.04 28.07 -1.32
N ILE A 463 5.14 28.32 -2.27
CA ILE A 463 5.21 27.77 -3.63
C ILE A 463 6.51 28.19 -4.31
N ASP A 464 6.91 29.45 -4.17
CA ASP A 464 8.15 29.98 -4.72
C ASP A 464 9.38 29.38 -4.03
N TYR A 465 9.35 29.32 -2.70
CA TYR A 465 10.43 28.76 -1.88
C TYR A 465 10.72 27.29 -2.19
N TRP A 466 9.68 26.47 -2.34
CA TRP A 466 9.81 25.05 -2.67
C TRP A 466 9.80 24.75 -4.17
N ASN A 467 9.84 25.77 -5.03
CA ASN A 467 9.82 25.65 -6.48
C ASN A 467 8.64 24.82 -7.02
N LEU A 468 7.44 25.01 -6.44
CA LEU A 468 6.24 24.25 -6.75
C LEU A 468 5.41 24.82 -7.90
N LYS A 469 5.84 25.91 -8.56
CA LYS A 469 5.05 26.58 -9.63
C LYS A 469 4.61 25.64 -10.76
N GLY A 470 5.41 24.62 -11.08
CA GLY A 470 5.07 23.63 -12.10
C GLY A 470 3.97 22.64 -11.67
N SER A 471 3.76 22.47 -10.36
CA SER A 471 2.81 21.52 -9.76
C SER A 471 1.60 22.19 -9.11
N LEU A 472 1.76 23.43 -8.65
CA LEU A 472 0.73 24.26 -8.04
C LEU A 472 0.91 25.70 -8.52
N ASN A 473 0.12 26.11 -9.51
CA ASN A 473 0.15 27.46 -10.08
C ASN A 473 -1.12 28.21 -9.69
N LEU A 474 -1.02 29.08 -8.68
CA LEU A 474 -2.13 29.88 -8.19
C LEU A 474 -2.23 31.20 -8.97
N THR A 475 -2.81 31.14 -10.17
CA THR A 475 -3.22 32.34 -10.92
C THR A 475 -4.62 32.82 -10.52
N ILE A 476 -5.32 32.04 -9.70
CA ILE A 476 -6.65 32.28 -9.17
C ILE A 476 -6.64 32.12 -7.64
N ASP A 477 -7.71 32.58 -6.98
CA ASP A 477 -7.87 32.45 -5.53
C ASP A 477 -7.75 30.98 -5.10
N PRO A 478 -6.92 30.65 -4.08
CA PRO A 478 -6.63 29.27 -3.71
C PRO A 478 -7.84 28.51 -3.17
N CYS A 479 -8.85 29.22 -2.64
CA CYS A 479 -10.11 28.66 -2.14
C CYS A 479 -11.24 28.71 -3.17
N THR A 480 -10.92 28.84 -4.46
CA THR A 480 -11.90 28.76 -5.54
C THR A 480 -12.63 27.40 -5.54
N GLN A 481 -13.95 27.44 -5.74
CA GLN A 481 -14.76 26.23 -5.86
C GLN A 481 -14.30 25.39 -7.07
N ASN A 482 -14.21 24.07 -6.89
CA ASN A 482 -13.73 23.10 -7.90
C ASN A 482 -12.26 23.26 -8.31
N ALA A 483 -11.42 23.86 -7.48
CA ALA A 483 -9.98 23.87 -7.72
C ALA A 483 -9.41 22.44 -7.80
N THR A 484 -8.58 22.17 -8.81
CA THR A 484 -7.99 20.83 -9.04
C THR A 484 -7.09 20.39 -7.87
N TRP A 485 -6.49 21.35 -7.18
CA TRP A 485 -5.66 21.14 -5.98
C TRP A 485 -6.46 20.95 -4.69
N ALA A 486 -7.79 21.11 -4.68
CA ALA A 486 -8.60 20.93 -3.47
C ALA A 486 -9.01 19.47 -3.20
N SER A 487 -8.93 18.60 -4.22
CA SER A 487 -9.24 17.18 -4.12
C SER A 487 -8.39 16.48 -3.04
N GLU A 488 -8.97 15.51 -2.33
CA GLU A 488 -8.25 14.72 -1.32
C GLU A 488 -7.03 13.98 -1.91
N ASN A 489 -7.09 13.62 -3.20
CA ASN A 489 -6.03 12.93 -3.91
C ASN A 489 -4.98 13.87 -4.51
N ALA A 490 -5.21 15.19 -4.50
CA ALA A 490 -4.28 16.16 -5.06
C ALA A 490 -2.93 16.14 -4.30
N ASN A 491 -1.88 16.51 -5.02
CA ASN A 491 -0.53 16.66 -4.50
C ASN A 491 0.32 17.55 -5.44
N PRO A 492 0.61 18.81 -5.09
CA PRO A 492 0.20 19.50 -3.87
C PRO A 492 -1.33 19.64 -3.71
N ARG A 493 -1.83 19.54 -2.47
CA ARG A 493 -3.24 19.81 -2.13
C ARG A 493 -3.33 21.07 -1.28
N VAL A 494 -4.29 21.92 -1.63
CA VAL A 494 -4.73 23.08 -0.85
C VAL A 494 -6.24 23.03 -0.76
N ALA A 495 -6.80 22.85 0.43
CA ALA A 495 -8.25 22.89 0.65
C ALA A 495 -8.60 23.92 1.71
N CYS A 496 -9.81 24.47 1.60
CA CYS A 496 -10.24 25.60 2.40
C CYS A 496 -11.60 25.37 3.05
N ASP A 497 -11.86 26.14 4.10
CA ASP A 497 -13.18 26.33 4.68
C ASP A 497 -13.66 27.76 4.37
N CYS A 498 -14.81 27.85 3.70
CA CYS A 498 -15.47 29.08 3.29
C CYS A 498 -16.83 29.26 3.99
N THR A 499 -17.06 28.62 5.14
CA THR A 499 -18.33 28.75 5.88
C THR A 499 -18.52 30.13 6.53
N GLY A 500 -17.44 30.91 6.70
CA GLY A 500 -17.45 32.29 7.21
C GLY A 500 -17.51 33.35 6.11
N ASN A 501 -17.30 34.63 6.47
CA ASN A 501 -17.22 35.74 5.50
C ASN A 501 -15.91 35.79 4.70
N THR A 502 -14.89 35.07 5.18
CA THR A 502 -13.55 34.96 4.58
C THR A 502 -13.23 33.49 4.48
N CYS A 503 -12.68 33.06 3.34
CA CYS A 503 -12.20 31.70 3.17
C CYS A 503 -10.83 31.54 3.83
N HIS A 504 -10.62 30.40 4.49
CA HIS A 504 -9.34 30.08 5.14
C HIS A 504 -8.80 28.74 4.66
N ILE A 505 -7.48 28.66 4.46
CA ILE A 505 -6.77 27.44 4.11
C ILE A 505 -6.73 26.52 5.33
N THR A 506 -7.36 25.35 5.21
CA THR A 506 -7.49 24.36 6.29
C THR A 506 -6.67 23.10 6.04
N HIS A 507 -6.31 22.80 4.79
CA HIS A 507 -5.51 21.61 4.46
C HIS A 507 -4.38 21.98 3.51
N LEU A 508 -3.17 21.54 3.83
CA LEU A 508 -1.99 21.67 2.98
C LEU A 508 -1.25 20.33 2.96
N LYS A 509 -1.14 19.72 1.78
CA LYS A 509 -0.35 18.49 1.60
C LYS A 509 0.62 18.66 0.44
N ILE A 510 1.90 18.45 0.73
CA ILE A 510 3.01 18.43 -0.22
C ILE A 510 3.83 17.19 0.13
N TYR A 511 3.54 16.07 -0.52
CA TYR A 511 3.97 14.74 -0.11
C TYR A 511 4.81 14.08 -1.20
N ALA A 512 5.95 13.47 -0.89
CA ALA A 512 6.73 12.73 -1.89
C ALA A 512 7.13 13.54 -3.14
N LEU A 513 7.39 14.85 -2.97
CA LEU A 513 7.82 15.76 -4.05
C LEU A 513 9.30 16.18 -3.93
N ASP A 514 10.04 15.59 -2.99
CA ASP A 514 11.46 15.88 -2.73
C ASP A 514 11.72 17.38 -2.46
N ILE A 515 10.75 18.08 -1.86
CA ILE A 515 10.97 19.47 -1.44
C ILE A 515 12.05 19.51 -0.35
N SER A 516 12.88 20.56 -0.40
CA SER A 516 14.06 20.73 0.45
C SER A 516 14.05 22.09 1.14
N GLY A 517 15.03 22.32 2.01
CA GLY A 517 15.12 23.53 2.84
C GLY A 517 14.50 23.34 4.22
N GLU A 518 14.40 24.43 4.97
CA GLU A 518 13.78 24.45 6.30
C GLU A 518 12.27 24.69 6.18
N LEU A 519 11.53 24.50 7.28
CA LEU A 519 10.12 24.90 7.34
C LEU A 519 10.03 26.45 7.31
N PRO A 520 9.44 27.06 6.27
CA PRO A 520 9.43 28.51 6.13
C PRO A 520 8.48 29.14 7.15
N GLY A 521 8.87 30.30 7.70
CA GLY A 521 8.06 31.03 8.69
C GLY A 521 6.66 31.42 8.18
N ASP A 522 6.51 31.61 6.87
CA ASP A 522 5.22 31.91 6.23
C ASP A 522 4.18 30.78 6.43
N LEU A 523 4.60 29.52 6.64
CA LEU A 523 3.70 28.40 6.93
C LEU A 523 2.83 28.66 8.17
N PHE A 524 3.41 29.29 9.19
CA PHE A 524 2.74 29.54 10.47
C PHE A 524 1.76 30.72 10.42
N MET A 525 1.65 31.40 9.27
CA MET A 525 0.62 32.40 9.01
C MET A 525 -0.75 31.75 8.74
N LEU A 526 -0.79 30.47 8.35
CA LEU A 526 -2.02 29.72 8.07
C LEU A 526 -2.67 29.22 9.37
N LYS A 527 -3.16 30.12 10.22
CA LYS A 527 -3.59 29.81 11.59
C LYS A 527 -4.81 28.88 11.70
N GLU A 528 -5.61 28.82 10.64
CA GLU A 528 -6.79 27.96 10.54
C GLU A 528 -6.48 26.55 10.00
N LEU A 529 -5.20 26.24 9.77
CA LEU A 529 -4.76 24.94 9.25
C LEU A 529 -5.13 23.80 10.22
N MET A 530 -5.80 22.78 9.68
CA MET A 530 -6.26 21.59 10.39
C MET A 530 -5.49 20.32 9.97
N ASP A 531 -4.99 20.28 8.74
CA ASP A 531 -4.23 19.15 8.20
C ASP A 531 -3.00 19.67 7.45
N LEU A 532 -1.82 19.30 7.95
CA LEU A 532 -0.54 19.56 7.33
C LEU A 532 0.21 18.25 7.09
N ASN A 533 0.44 17.93 5.82
CA ASN A 533 1.21 16.77 5.42
C ASN A 533 2.39 17.15 4.52
N LEU A 534 3.58 17.17 5.11
CA LEU A 534 4.87 17.38 4.45
C LEU A 534 5.73 16.11 4.45
N GLY A 535 5.10 14.94 4.64
CA GLY A 535 5.82 13.67 4.76
C GLY A 535 6.47 13.23 3.44
N GLN A 536 7.50 12.38 3.55
CA GLN A 536 8.28 11.89 2.42
C GLN A 536 8.89 13.02 1.58
N ASN A 537 9.67 13.90 2.19
CA ASN A 537 10.45 14.90 1.46
C ASN A 537 11.89 14.90 2.00
N VAL A 538 12.65 15.95 1.72
CA VAL A 538 14.02 16.12 2.20
C VAL A 538 14.17 17.43 2.98
N LEU A 539 13.11 17.82 3.71
CA LEU A 539 13.12 18.99 4.59
C LEU A 539 14.17 18.82 5.69
N SER A 540 14.78 19.93 6.10
CA SER A 540 15.91 19.97 7.03
C SER A 540 15.71 21.06 8.09
N GLY A 541 16.67 21.20 9.01
CA GLY A 541 16.58 22.14 10.12
C GLY A 541 15.62 21.69 11.23
N PRO A 542 15.43 22.51 12.29
CA PRO A 542 14.54 22.19 13.40
C PRO A 542 13.07 22.40 13.04
N ILE A 543 12.17 21.80 13.83
CA ILE A 543 10.75 22.23 13.86
C ILE A 543 10.71 23.57 14.63
N PRO A 544 10.28 24.68 14.02
CA PRO A 544 10.19 25.97 14.69
C PRO A 544 9.12 25.98 15.81
N ALA A 545 9.36 26.76 16.88
CA ALA A 545 8.43 26.89 18.01
C ALA A 545 7.06 27.47 17.59
N GLU A 546 7.04 28.23 16.50
CA GLU A 546 5.86 28.79 15.85
C GLU A 546 4.84 27.72 15.43
N ILE A 547 5.23 26.44 15.33
CA ILE A 547 4.29 25.33 15.11
C ILE A 547 3.14 25.33 16.13
N GLY A 548 3.41 25.75 17.37
CA GLY A 548 2.40 25.85 18.43
C GLY A 548 1.32 26.91 18.19
N GLN A 549 1.46 27.77 17.18
CA GLN A 549 0.45 28.77 16.80
C GLN A 549 -0.72 28.15 16.00
N LEU A 550 -0.54 26.96 15.43
CA LEU A 550 -1.55 26.28 14.60
C LEU A 550 -2.62 25.59 15.44
N SER A 551 -3.27 26.32 16.34
CA SER A 551 -4.20 25.78 17.36
C SER A 551 -5.40 24.98 16.84
N LYS A 552 -5.68 25.02 15.53
CA LYS A 552 -6.74 24.25 14.85
C LYS A 552 -6.26 22.89 14.30
N MET A 553 -4.96 22.62 14.38
CA MET A 553 -4.32 21.42 13.84
C MET A 553 -4.94 20.14 14.41
N GLN A 554 -5.27 19.21 13.52
CA GLN A 554 -5.79 17.87 13.80
C GLN A 554 -4.85 16.79 13.28
N TYR A 555 -4.23 17.00 12.12
CA TYR A 555 -3.33 16.04 11.48
C TYR A 555 -2.01 16.71 11.11
N LEU A 556 -0.92 16.30 11.74
CA LEU A 556 0.42 16.82 11.46
C LEU A 556 1.35 15.68 11.06
N SER A 557 1.79 15.68 9.80
CA SER A 557 2.70 14.69 9.25
C SER A 557 3.96 15.35 8.70
N LEU A 558 5.08 15.13 9.40
CA LEU A 558 6.43 15.57 9.06
C LEU A 558 7.38 14.37 8.86
N GLY A 559 6.84 13.14 8.85
CA GLY A 559 7.63 11.93 8.82
C GLY A 559 8.38 11.71 7.49
N ILE A 560 9.51 11.01 7.56
CA ILE A 560 10.40 10.72 6.41
C ILE A 560 10.90 12.03 5.80
N ASN A 561 11.74 12.72 6.57
CA ASN A 561 12.46 13.93 6.20
C ASN A 561 13.86 13.91 6.83
N ASN A 562 14.61 14.99 6.69
CA ASN A 562 15.91 15.20 7.30
C ASN A 562 15.85 16.27 8.41
N LEU A 563 14.71 16.40 9.12
CA LEU A 563 14.54 17.36 10.21
C LEU A 563 15.47 16.99 11.38
N THR A 564 15.97 18.02 12.06
CA THR A 564 16.95 17.92 13.15
C THR A 564 16.50 18.73 14.36
N GLY A 565 17.38 18.95 15.34
CA GLY A 565 17.05 19.71 16.54
C GLY A 565 16.31 18.88 17.60
N PRO A 566 15.97 19.50 18.75
CA PRO A 566 15.05 18.91 19.71
C PRO A 566 13.61 18.98 19.21
N VAL A 567 12.75 18.07 19.69
CA VAL A 567 11.30 18.17 19.51
C VAL A 567 10.79 19.35 20.35
N PRO A 568 10.17 20.40 19.75
CA PRO A 568 9.81 21.60 20.49
C PRO A 568 8.63 21.34 21.45
N PRO A 569 8.67 21.84 22.70
CA PRO A 569 7.57 21.69 23.65
C PRO A 569 6.27 22.37 23.18
N GLU A 570 6.35 23.37 22.29
CA GLU A 570 5.21 24.07 21.71
C GLU A 570 4.30 23.16 20.87
N LEU A 571 4.75 21.98 20.44
CA LEU A 571 3.87 20.95 19.87
C LEU A 571 2.75 20.55 20.85
N GLY A 572 3.00 20.64 22.16
CA GLY A 572 2.00 20.41 23.20
C GLY A 572 0.84 21.42 23.21
N ASN A 573 0.95 22.55 22.50
CA ASN A 573 -0.13 23.54 22.38
C ASN A 573 -1.23 23.12 21.39
N LEU A 574 -0.98 22.10 20.57
CA LEU A 574 -1.90 21.63 19.52
C LEU A 574 -2.98 20.69 20.08
N THR A 575 -3.76 21.13 21.07
CA THR A 575 -4.64 20.24 21.87
C THR A 575 -5.75 19.52 21.09
N LYS A 576 -6.03 19.95 19.85
CA LYS A 576 -6.98 19.32 18.92
C LYS A 576 -6.38 18.20 18.07
N LEU A 577 -5.08 17.96 18.20
CA LEU A 577 -4.34 17.04 17.35
C LEU A 577 -4.76 15.59 17.61
N LEU A 578 -5.13 14.91 16.52
CA LEU A 578 -5.61 13.53 16.48
C LEU A 578 -4.51 12.58 16.00
N SER A 579 -3.64 13.05 15.09
CA SER A 579 -2.51 12.27 14.56
C SER A 579 -1.26 13.12 14.43
N LEU A 580 -0.18 12.69 15.09
CA LEU A 580 1.15 13.29 15.02
C LEU A 580 2.14 12.29 14.43
N SER A 581 2.82 12.66 13.35
CA SER A 581 3.93 11.91 12.79
C SER A 581 5.15 12.80 12.59
N PHE A 582 6.26 12.41 13.20
CA PHE A 582 7.60 12.93 12.87
C PHE A 582 8.63 11.80 12.74
N SER A 583 8.16 10.57 12.55
CA SER A 583 8.96 9.35 12.34
C SER A 583 9.99 9.50 11.23
N SER A 584 11.11 8.77 11.31
CA SER A 584 12.17 8.75 10.28
C SER A 584 12.71 10.15 9.99
N ASN A 585 13.27 10.76 11.03
CA ASN A 585 13.98 12.04 11.02
C ASN A 585 15.26 11.92 11.88
N ASN A 586 15.97 13.02 12.07
CA ASN A 586 17.25 13.09 12.77
C ASN A 586 17.19 14.04 13.99
N PHE A 587 16.12 13.97 14.78
CA PHE A 587 15.99 14.70 16.04
C PHE A 587 16.99 14.19 17.08
N PHE A 588 17.18 14.96 18.15
CA PHE A 588 17.97 14.56 19.31
C PHE A 588 17.36 15.08 20.61
N GLY A 589 17.84 14.57 21.74
CA GLY A 589 17.33 14.95 23.06
C GLY A 589 16.02 14.23 23.44
N PRO A 590 15.45 14.56 24.60
CA PRO A 590 14.27 13.88 25.12
C PRO A 590 12.97 14.34 24.45
N LEU A 591 11.93 13.50 24.52
CA LEU A 591 10.57 13.95 24.23
C LEU A 591 10.13 15.01 25.26
N PRO A 592 9.53 16.13 24.84
CA PRO A 592 9.02 17.11 25.79
C PRO A 592 7.79 16.56 26.51
N LYS A 593 7.73 16.80 27.82
CA LYS A 593 6.59 16.41 28.68
C LYS A 593 5.26 17.03 28.21
N ASP A 594 5.34 18.19 27.55
CA ASP A 594 4.19 18.94 27.04
C ASP A 594 3.40 18.17 25.98
N LEU A 595 3.97 17.14 25.35
CA LEU A 595 3.21 16.21 24.50
C LEU A 595 2.08 15.51 25.27
N GLY A 596 2.19 15.39 26.60
CA GLY A 596 1.11 14.90 27.46
C GLY A 596 -0.15 15.78 27.48
N ASN A 597 -0.09 17.02 26.97
CA ASN A 597 -1.25 17.90 26.85
C ASN A 597 -2.16 17.54 25.66
N LEU A 598 -1.70 16.68 24.75
CA LEU A 598 -2.43 16.30 23.54
C LEU A 598 -3.50 15.23 23.83
N THR A 599 -4.42 15.49 24.75
CA THR A 599 -5.38 14.48 25.26
C THR A 599 -6.32 13.89 24.19
N SER A 600 -6.47 14.58 23.06
CA SER A 600 -7.25 14.13 21.89
C SER A 600 -6.48 13.18 20.97
N LEU A 601 -5.17 13.03 21.17
CA LEU A 601 -4.28 12.29 20.29
C LEU A 601 -4.64 10.81 20.23
N GLN A 602 -4.83 10.32 19.01
CA GLN A 602 -5.17 8.93 18.73
C GLN A 602 -3.99 8.17 18.12
N GLN A 603 -3.12 8.87 17.37
CA GLN A 603 -2.00 8.25 16.67
C GLN A 603 -0.72 9.06 16.89
N LEU A 604 0.32 8.38 17.33
CA LEU A 604 1.66 8.94 17.52
C LEU A 604 2.69 8.05 16.82
N TYR A 605 3.32 8.60 15.77
CA TYR A 605 4.35 7.93 14.99
C TYR A 605 5.69 8.65 15.14
N ILE A 606 6.61 8.01 15.85
CA ILE A 606 7.92 8.56 16.21
C ILE A 606 9.05 7.54 15.96
N ASP A 607 8.81 6.45 15.23
CA ASP A 607 9.86 5.47 14.93
C ASP A 607 11.05 6.10 14.23
N SER A 608 12.26 5.62 14.53
CA SER A 608 13.47 6.08 13.85
C SER A 608 13.63 7.60 13.85
N SER A 609 13.24 8.29 14.93
CA SER A 609 13.28 9.77 14.96
C SER A 609 14.55 10.34 15.58
N GLY A 610 15.34 9.52 16.28
CA GLY A 610 16.55 9.93 16.99
C GLY A 610 16.31 10.51 18.38
N VAL A 611 15.05 10.55 18.84
CA VAL A 611 14.71 10.97 20.21
C VAL A 611 15.29 10.00 21.24
N SER A 612 15.59 10.52 22.43
CA SER A 612 16.40 9.84 23.45
C SER A 612 15.84 10.05 24.86
N GLY A 613 16.55 9.55 25.87
CA GLY A 613 16.17 9.76 27.28
C GLY A 613 14.99 8.90 27.71
N LEU A 614 14.27 9.32 28.75
CA LEU A 614 13.11 8.59 29.28
C LEU A 614 11.86 8.90 28.46
N ILE A 615 10.93 7.94 28.39
CA ILE A 615 9.57 8.20 27.92
C ILE A 615 8.84 9.01 29.02
N PRO A 616 8.36 10.25 28.76
CA PRO A 616 7.76 11.10 29.78
C PRO A 616 6.49 10.49 30.39
N GLN A 617 6.34 10.62 31.71
CA GLN A 617 5.18 10.07 32.42
C GLN A 617 3.88 10.80 32.09
N GLU A 618 3.97 12.06 31.65
CA GLU A 618 2.86 12.88 31.20
C GLU A 618 2.13 12.27 29.98
N LEU A 619 2.77 11.38 29.22
CA LEU A 619 2.10 10.63 28.15
C LEU A 619 1.00 9.69 28.68
N ALA A 620 0.96 9.43 29.99
CA ALA A 620 -0.16 8.74 30.64
C ALA A 620 -1.50 9.46 30.47
N ASN A 621 -1.49 10.77 30.17
CA ASN A 621 -2.68 11.59 29.95
C ASN A 621 -3.34 11.35 28.57
N LEU A 622 -2.66 10.68 27.64
CA LEU A 622 -3.14 10.44 26.27
C LEU A 622 -4.17 9.31 26.20
N LYS A 623 -5.29 9.46 26.92
CA LYS A 623 -6.31 8.40 27.08
C LYS A 623 -7.01 7.98 25.79
N SER A 624 -6.94 8.81 24.76
CA SER A 624 -7.50 8.54 23.43
C SER A 624 -6.54 7.78 22.50
N LEU A 625 -5.30 7.50 22.95
CA LEU A 625 -4.23 6.95 22.12
C LEU A 625 -4.54 5.51 21.71
N GLN A 626 -4.57 5.26 20.41
CA GLN A 626 -4.82 3.95 19.80
C GLN A 626 -3.55 3.37 19.18
N THR A 627 -2.67 4.21 18.66
CA THR A 627 -1.42 3.78 18.00
C THR A 627 -0.24 4.55 18.56
N LEU A 628 0.76 3.81 19.05
CA LEU A 628 2.08 4.32 19.37
C LEU A 628 3.13 3.49 18.65
N TRP A 629 3.79 4.08 17.66
CA TRP A 629 4.96 3.49 17.03
C TRP A 629 6.19 4.31 17.39
N ALA A 630 7.11 3.70 18.13
CA ALA A 630 8.27 4.35 18.72
C ALA A 630 9.55 3.50 18.65
N SER A 631 9.59 2.54 17.73
CA SER A 631 10.75 1.67 17.50
C SER A 631 11.97 2.47 17.01
N ASP A 632 13.17 1.91 17.16
CA ASP A 632 14.44 2.51 16.70
C ASP A 632 14.66 3.93 17.23
N ASN A 633 14.53 4.11 18.55
CA ASN A 633 14.84 5.36 19.23
C ASN A 633 15.78 5.08 20.41
N LEU A 634 16.48 6.12 20.86
CA LEU A 634 17.45 6.03 21.97
C LEU A 634 16.75 6.14 23.34
N PHE A 635 15.53 5.59 23.46
CA PHE A 635 14.79 5.57 24.72
C PHE A 635 15.48 4.66 25.73
N THR A 636 15.65 5.18 26.94
CA THR A 636 16.31 4.54 28.07
C THR A 636 15.33 4.37 29.23
N GLY A 637 15.76 3.67 30.29
CA GLY A 637 14.92 3.40 31.46
C GLY A 637 14.06 2.15 31.29
N LYS A 638 13.18 1.90 32.25
CA LYS A 638 12.25 0.75 32.19
C LYS A 638 11.11 1.02 31.21
N VAL A 639 10.53 -0.03 30.64
CA VAL A 639 9.24 0.06 29.94
C VAL A 639 8.20 0.66 30.91
N PRO A 640 7.58 1.83 30.60
CA PRO A 640 6.71 2.51 31.54
C PRO A 640 5.44 1.73 31.89
N GLU A 641 5.17 1.61 33.19
CA GLU A 641 3.96 0.94 33.71
C GLU A 641 2.67 1.66 33.28
N PHE A 642 2.72 2.98 33.09
CA PHE A 642 1.55 3.77 32.74
C PHE A 642 0.96 3.41 31.36
N PHE A 643 1.69 2.72 30.48
CA PHE A 643 1.13 2.24 29.22
C PHE A 643 -0.10 1.35 29.45
N GLY A 644 -0.15 0.58 30.56
CA GLY A 644 -1.33 -0.18 30.96
C GLY A 644 -2.57 0.68 31.26
N THR A 645 -2.43 1.99 31.44
CA THR A 645 -3.54 2.93 31.67
C THR A 645 -4.12 3.51 30.37
N LEU A 646 -3.54 3.18 29.21
CA LEU A 646 -3.99 3.62 27.88
C LEU A 646 -4.88 2.55 27.24
N THR A 647 -6.06 2.32 27.82
CA THR A 647 -6.93 1.18 27.49
C THR A 647 -7.50 1.21 26.06
N GLU A 648 -7.37 2.33 25.34
CA GLU A 648 -7.74 2.45 23.92
C GLU A 648 -6.64 1.96 22.96
N LEU A 649 -5.46 1.62 23.48
CA LEU A 649 -4.30 1.22 22.67
C LEU A 649 -4.56 -0.08 21.91
N LYS A 650 -4.35 -0.03 20.60
CA LYS A 650 -4.44 -1.14 19.66
C LYS A 650 -3.06 -1.56 19.14
N ASN A 651 -2.18 -0.59 18.91
CA ASN A 651 -0.86 -0.84 18.35
C ASN A 651 0.23 -0.21 19.23
N LEU A 652 1.17 -1.02 19.69
CA LEU A 652 2.34 -0.58 20.46
C LEU A 652 3.62 -1.21 19.90
N ARG A 653 4.55 -0.37 19.44
CA ARG A 653 5.86 -0.81 18.93
C ARG A 653 7.00 -0.08 19.62
N LEU A 654 7.91 -0.85 20.23
CA LEU A 654 9.04 -0.39 21.03
C LEU A 654 10.34 -1.19 20.74
N GLU A 655 10.46 -1.73 19.53
CA GLU A 655 11.60 -2.55 19.10
C GLU A 655 12.86 -1.69 18.87
N GLY A 656 14.06 -2.25 19.02
CA GLY A 656 15.30 -1.53 18.73
C GLY A 656 15.55 -0.29 19.61
N THR A 657 15.01 -0.27 20.83
CA THR A 657 15.26 0.79 21.82
C THR A 657 16.35 0.39 22.82
N LEU A 658 16.67 1.27 23.78
CA LEU A 658 17.55 0.95 24.91
C LEU A 658 16.74 0.72 26.21
N LEU A 659 15.46 0.37 26.06
CA LEU A 659 14.55 0.12 27.18
C LEU A 659 14.96 -1.15 27.93
N GLN A 660 14.61 -1.16 29.21
CA GLN A 660 14.88 -2.27 30.12
C GLN A 660 13.56 -2.91 30.57
N GLY A 661 13.63 -4.21 30.81
CA GLY A 661 12.55 -4.97 31.43
C GLY A 661 12.38 -4.67 32.93
N PRO A 662 11.36 -5.27 33.55
CA PRO A 662 10.43 -6.23 32.93
C PRO A 662 9.34 -5.52 32.10
N ILE A 663 8.68 -6.27 31.20
CA ILE A 663 7.38 -5.86 30.64
C ILE A 663 6.37 -5.78 31.80
N PRO A 664 5.70 -4.63 32.03
CA PRO A 664 4.81 -4.45 33.19
C PRO A 664 3.56 -5.32 33.12
N ASN A 665 3.16 -5.90 34.25
CA ASN A 665 1.90 -6.66 34.37
C ASN A 665 0.65 -5.81 34.10
N SER A 666 0.74 -4.48 34.23
CA SER A 666 -0.34 -3.55 33.88
C SER A 666 -0.78 -3.65 32.42
N PHE A 667 0.03 -4.24 31.54
CA PHE A 667 -0.34 -4.51 30.15
C PHE A 667 -1.49 -5.52 30.04
N GLY A 668 -1.77 -6.26 31.12
CA GLY A 668 -3.00 -7.03 31.34
C GLY A 668 -4.28 -6.26 31.00
N ALA A 669 -4.31 -4.96 31.29
CA ALA A 669 -5.47 -4.10 31.08
C ALA A 669 -5.72 -3.71 29.61
N LEU A 670 -4.76 -3.97 28.71
CA LEU A 670 -4.80 -3.53 27.32
C LEU A 670 -5.56 -4.53 26.43
N THR A 671 -6.83 -4.74 26.72
CA THR A 671 -7.68 -5.74 26.04
C THR A 671 -8.03 -5.40 24.59
N LYS A 672 -7.73 -4.17 24.13
CA LYS A 672 -7.91 -3.69 22.75
C LYS A 672 -6.66 -3.86 21.87
N LEU A 673 -5.55 -4.36 22.42
CA LEU A 673 -4.33 -4.59 21.65
C LEU A 673 -4.56 -5.57 20.50
N GLU A 674 -4.09 -5.18 19.33
CA GLU A 674 -4.09 -5.93 18.07
C GLU A 674 -2.65 -6.21 17.60
N ASP A 675 -1.72 -5.28 17.80
CA ASP A 675 -0.28 -5.41 17.45
C ASP A 675 0.59 -4.95 18.63
N LEU A 676 1.29 -5.90 19.27
CA LEU A 676 2.26 -5.64 20.33
C LEU A 676 3.64 -6.11 19.89
N ARG A 677 4.58 -5.16 19.78
CA ARG A 677 5.99 -5.43 19.46
C ARG A 677 6.92 -4.78 20.44
N ILE A 678 7.66 -5.60 21.16
CA ILE A 678 8.71 -5.17 22.08
C ILE A 678 9.93 -6.03 21.80
N GLY A 679 11.09 -5.39 21.69
CA GLY A 679 12.34 -6.06 21.35
C GLY A 679 13.49 -5.59 22.21
N ASP A 680 14.50 -6.44 22.36
CA ASP A 680 15.85 -6.06 22.81
C ASP A 680 15.92 -5.43 24.21
N LEU A 681 15.08 -5.92 25.13
CA LEU A 681 15.05 -5.41 26.50
C LEU A 681 16.29 -5.83 27.31
N GLY A 682 16.96 -4.85 27.91
CA GLY A 682 18.00 -5.05 28.92
C GLY A 682 17.44 -5.24 30.34
N GLY A 683 18.32 -5.35 31.36
CA GLY A 683 17.91 -5.21 32.76
C GLY A 683 17.37 -6.48 33.44
N GLU A 684 16.14 -6.43 33.97
CA GLU A 684 15.50 -7.55 34.68
C GLU A 684 14.80 -8.50 33.67
N ASP A 685 14.61 -9.76 34.07
CA ASP A 685 13.90 -10.75 33.25
C ASP A 685 12.39 -10.45 33.19
N SER A 686 11.77 -10.63 32.02
CA SER A 686 10.34 -10.41 31.82
C SER A 686 9.54 -11.72 31.97
N SER A 687 8.24 -11.62 32.23
CA SER A 687 7.29 -12.74 32.24
C SER A 687 6.19 -12.56 31.18
N LEU A 688 5.54 -13.65 30.79
CA LEU A 688 4.35 -13.65 29.94
C LEU A 688 3.04 -13.53 30.74
N ASP A 689 3.11 -13.37 32.07
CA ASP A 689 1.94 -13.36 32.96
C ASP A 689 0.93 -12.23 32.68
N PHE A 690 1.39 -11.12 32.09
CA PHE A 690 0.50 -10.02 31.68
C PHE A 690 -0.49 -10.42 30.58
N LEU A 691 -0.24 -11.54 29.89
CA LEU A 691 -1.15 -12.07 28.88
C LEU A 691 -2.32 -12.78 29.60
N GLU A 692 -3.43 -12.07 29.74
CA GLU A 692 -4.62 -12.55 30.43
C GLU A 692 -5.80 -12.71 29.46
N ASN A 693 -6.28 -11.60 28.89
CA ASN A 693 -7.48 -11.57 28.06
C ASN A 693 -7.33 -10.68 26.81
N GLN A 694 -6.13 -10.58 26.25
CA GLN A 694 -5.85 -9.84 25.02
C GLN A 694 -6.24 -10.65 23.77
N THR A 695 -7.47 -11.16 23.72
CA THR A 695 -7.97 -12.03 22.64
C THR A 695 -8.08 -11.34 21.28
N LEU A 696 -7.87 -10.02 21.23
CA LEU A 696 -7.82 -9.24 19.99
C LEU A 696 -6.43 -9.20 19.34
N LEU A 697 -5.38 -9.67 20.01
CA LEU A 697 -4.03 -9.71 19.48
C LEU A 697 -3.98 -10.52 18.18
N SER A 698 -3.48 -9.87 17.13
CA SER A 698 -3.15 -10.47 15.84
C SER A 698 -1.63 -10.65 15.70
N ILE A 699 -0.85 -9.70 16.19
CA ILE A 699 0.62 -9.74 16.13
C ILE A 699 1.17 -9.59 17.55
N LEU A 700 1.93 -10.60 17.99
CA LEU A 700 2.68 -10.56 19.24
C LEU A 700 4.15 -10.87 18.96
N VAL A 701 5.00 -9.86 19.04
CA VAL A 701 6.45 -9.97 18.85
C VAL A 701 7.13 -9.52 20.14
N LEU A 702 7.69 -10.47 20.89
CA LEU A 702 8.43 -10.26 22.13
C LEU A 702 9.83 -10.86 22.04
N ARG A 703 10.54 -10.54 20.96
CA ARG A 703 11.86 -11.09 20.66
C ARG A 703 12.93 -10.48 21.56
N ASN A 704 13.89 -11.29 22.01
CA ASN A 704 15.03 -10.79 22.79
C ASN A 704 14.63 -9.92 24.00
N CYS A 705 13.54 -10.29 24.67
CA CYS A 705 12.98 -9.57 25.83
C CYS A 705 13.40 -10.19 27.18
N ARG A 706 14.30 -11.18 27.14
CA ARG A 706 14.74 -11.98 28.30
C ARG A 706 13.56 -12.63 29.02
N LEU A 707 12.53 -13.03 28.27
CA LEU A 707 11.37 -13.73 28.82
C LEU A 707 11.81 -15.06 29.45
N SER A 708 11.34 -15.32 30.66
CA SER A 708 11.63 -16.55 31.41
C SER A 708 10.34 -17.26 31.82
N GLY A 709 10.46 -18.45 32.42
CA GLY A 709 9.30 -19.28 32.78
C GLY A 709 8.81 -20.13 31.61
N GLN A 710 7.53 -20.51 31.64
CA GLN A 710 6.90 -21.35 30.61
C GLN A 710 5.97 -20.52 29.71
N ILE A 711 5.72 -21.00 28.49
CA ILE A 711 4.71 -20.41 27.61
C ILE A 711 3.31 -20.74 28.20
N PRO A 712 2.46 -19.74 28.51
CA PRO A 712 1.15 -20.00 29.11
C PRO A 712 0.18 -20.73 28.16
N GLU A 713 -0.49 -21.79 28.63
CA GLU A 713 -1.52 -22.52 27.86
C GLU A 713 -2.66 -21.62 27.34
N ARG A 714 -2.98 -20.56 28.07
CA ARG A 714 -3.99 -19.57 27.66
C ARG A 714 -3.67 -18.86 26.34
N LEU A 715 -2.42 -18.82 25.88
CA LEU A 715 -2.13 -18.22 24.57
C LEU A 715 -2.92 -18.88 23.44
N GLY A 716 -3.24 -20.17 23.56
CA GLY A 716 -4.04 -20.90 22.58
C GLY A 716 -5.51 -20.44 22.48
N ILE A 717 -6.02 -19.56 23.37
CA ILE A 717 -7.36 -18.97 23.22
C ILE A 717 -7.37 -17.69 22.36
N PHE A 718 -6.20 -17.18 21.94
CA PHE A 718 -6.10 -15.96 21.14
C PHE A 718 -6.32 -16.29 19.65
N SER A 719 -7.58 -16.55 19.27
CA SER A 719 -7.97 -17.05 17.94
C SER A 719 -7.67 -16.08 16.77
N LYS A 720 -7.43 -14.80 17.07
CA LYS A 720 -7.01 -13.79 16.08
C LYS A 720 -5.52 -13.77 15.81
N LEU A 721 -4.70 -14.46 16.61
CA LEU A 721 -3.25 -14.38 16.50
C LEU A 721 -2.79 -14.96 15.15
N GLN A 722 -2.20 -14.10 14.33
CA GLN A 722 -1.61 -14.41 13.03
C GLN A 722 -0.10 -14.62 13.14
N GLN A 723 0.56 -13.85 14.00
CA GLN A 723 2.00 -13.96 14.22
C GLN A 723 2.32 -13.99 15.71
N LEU A 724 3.08 -15.02 16.11
CA LEU A 724 3.66 -15.16 17.43
C LEU A 724 5.18 -15.29 17.30
N ASP A 725 5.92 -14.30 17.78
CA ASP A 725 7.38 -14.33 17.85
C ASP A 725 7.85 -14.18 19.30
N LEU A 726 8.36 -15.27 19.86
CA LEU A 726 8.96 -15.35 21.20
C LEU A 726 10.44 -15.75 21.11
N SER A 727 11.08 -15.52 19.95
CA SER A 727 12.45 -15.97 19.71
C SER A 727 13.49 -15.23 20.55
N PHE A 728 14.66 -15.84 20.75
CA PHE A 728 15.79 -15.29 21.49
C PHE A 728 15.47 -14.95 22.95
N ASN A 729 14.76 -15.83 23.64
CA ASN A 729 14.41 -15.65 25.05
C ASN A 729 14.98 -16.80 25.92
N LYS A 730 14.57 -16.86 27.19
CA LYS A 730 14.95 -17.88 28.16
C LYS A 730 13.77 -18.80 28.51
N LEU A 731 12.81 -18.96 27.60
CA LEU A 731 11.59 -19.73 27.86
C LEU A 731 11.94 -21.21 28.03
N THR A 732 11.23 -21.88 28.94
CA THR A 732 11.42 -23.28 29.34
C THR A 732 10.11 -24.06 29.25
N GLY A 733 10.14 -25.35 29.57
CA GLY A 733 8.96 -26.20 29.55
C GLY A 733 8.65 -26.72 28.16
N GLN A 734 7.41 -27.14 27.94
CA GLN A 734 6.93 -27.68 26.66
C GLN A 734 6.19 -26.60 25.86
N ILE A 735 6.10 -26.78 24.54
CA ILE A 735 5.19 -25.99 23.72
C ILE A 735 3.76 -26.41 24.07
N PRO A 736 2.88 -25.45 24.48
CA PRO A 736 1.53 -25.77 24.93
C PRO A 736 0.71 -26.57 23.93
N THR A 737 -0.06 -27.53 24.41
CA THR A 737 -0.94 -28.33 23.54
C THR A 737 -2.09 -27.49 22.98
N SER A 738 -2.48 -26.42 23.68
CA SER A 738 -3.49 -25.47 23.22
C SER A 738 -3.14 -24.76 21.91
N PHE A 739 -1.88 -24.76 21.47
CA PHE A 739 -1.47 -24.15 20.20
C PHE A 739 -2.12 -24.82 18.99
N GLN A 740 -2.65 -26.03 19.14
CA GLN A 740 -3.48 -26.67 18.11
C GLN A 740 -4.79 -25.94 17.84
N ASN A 741 -5.23 -25.04 18.73
CA ASN A 741 -6.49 -24.30 18.65
C ASN A 741 -6.33 -22.96 17.89
N PHE A 742 -5.14 -22.65 17.36
CA PHE A 742 -4.95 -21.41 16.61
C PHE A 742 -5.59 -21.49 15.20
N ASP A 743 -6.71 -20.80 15.02
CA ASP A 743 -7.45 -20.76 13.75
C ASP A 743 -6.84 -19.82 12.69
N SER A 744 -6.03 -18.86 13.13
CA SER A 744 -5.51 -17.76 12.30
C SER A 744 -3.99 -17.69 12.22
N LEU A 745 -3.26 -18.55 12.93
CA LEU A 745 -1.81 -18.45 13.03
C LEU A 745 -1.13 -18.81 11.72
N GLU A 746 -0.33 -17.88 11.21
CA GLU A 746 0.44 -17.97 9.98
C GLU A 746 1.94 -18.11 10.27
N TYR A 747 2.45 -17.42 11.29
CA TYR A 747 3.87 -17.38 11.62
C TYR A 747 4.12 -17.68 13.10
N LEU A 748 4.86 -18.76 13.37
CA LEU A 748 5.25 -19.16 14.73
C LEU A 748 6.77 -19.20 14.86
N TYR A 749 7.33 -18.26 15.62
CA TYR A 749 8.76 -18.16 15.88
C TYR A 749 9.06 -18.38 17.36
N LEU A 750 9.67 -19.52 17.69
CA LEU A 750 10.07 -19.94 19.02
C LEU A 750 11.58 -20.20 19.12
N GLY A 751 12.33 -19.87 18.06
CA GLY A 751 13.75 -20.16 17.93
C GLY A 751 14.62 -19.54 19.04
N SER A 752 15.74 -20.19 19.38
CA SER A 752 16.69 -19.73 20.40
C SER A 752 16.04 -19.53 21.79
N ASN A 753 15.55 -20.63 22.36
CA ASN A 753 14.99 -20.70 23.71
C ASN A 753 15.51 -21.98 24.42
N ASN A 754 14.95 -22.33 25.57
CA ASN A 754 15.22 -23.58 26.30
C ASN A 754 13.98 -24.48 26.37
N LEU A 755 13.17 -24.51 25.30
CA LEU A 755 11.95 -25.32 25.19
C LEU A 755 12.31 -26.80 24.97
N SER A 756 11.57 -27.68 25.61
CA SER A 756 11.84 -29.12 25.69
C SER A 756 10.61 -29.97 25.38
N GLY A 757 10.77 -31.28 25.27
CA GLY A 757 9.68 -32.20 24.92
C GLY A 757 9.49 -32.34 23.41
N ALA A 758 8.31 -32.83 23.01
CA ALA A 758 7.95 -33.04 21.61
C ALA A 758 7.05 -31.93 21.08
N LEU A 759 7.03 -31.75 19.75
CA LEU A 759 6.06 -30.87 19.10
C LEU A 759 4.63 -31.43 19.28
N PRO A 760 3.62 -30.58 19.58
CA PRO A 760 2.23 -30.99 19.58
C PRO A 760 1.80 -31.56 18.22
N ALA A 761 1.01 -32.64 18.22
CA ALA A 761 0.66 -33.39 17.01
C ALA A 761 -0.06 -32.55 15.93
N ASN A 762 -0.80 -31.51 16.33
CA ASN A 762 -1.56 -30.63 15.43
C ASN A 762 -1.05 -29.18 15.47
N ILE A 763 0.24 -28.97 15.76
CA ILE A 763 0.82 -27.61 15.76
C ILE A 763 0.81 -26.98 14.36
N ILE A 764 0.78 -27.82 13.31
CA ILE A 764 0.72 -27.39 11.91
C ILE A 764 -0.74 -27.14 11.53
N GLY A 765 -1.24 -25.96 11.87
CA GLY A 765 -2.58 -25.53 11.51
C GLY A 765 -2.77 -25.32 9.99
N PRO A 766 -4.04 -25.23 9.53
CA PRO A 766 -4.37 -25.07 8.11
C PRO A 766 -3.86 -23.74 7.52
N LYS A 767 -3.58 -22.73 8.34
CA LYS A 767 -3.04 -21.43 7.88
C LYS A 767 -1.55 -21.22 8.16
N LEU A 768 -0.89 -22.11 8.90
CA LEU A 768 0.52 -21.95 9.23
C LEU A 768 1.39 -21.96 7.96
N ILE A 769 2.19 -20.91 7.78
CA ILE A 769 3.12 -20.66 6.67
C ILE A 769 4.57 -20.88 7.12
N ALA A 770 4.89 -20.49 8.36
CA ALA A 770 6.26 -20.62 8.88
C ALA A 770 6.29 -21.12 10.33
N LEU A 771 7.17 -22.08 10.59
CA LEU A 771 7.47 -22.59 11.94
C LEU A 771 8.98 -22.56 12.19
N ASP A 772 9.43 -21.72 13.11
CA ASP A 772 10.80 -21.73 13.60
C ASP A 772 10.84 -22.22 15.04
N VAL A 773 11.49 -23.36 15.25
CA VAL A 773 11.74 -23.97 16.56
C VAL A 773 13.23 -24.19 16.80
N SER A 774 14.07 -23.57 15.98
CA SER A 774 15.53 -23.72 16.00
C SER A 774 16.12 -23.46 17.38
N PHE A 775 17.28 -24.07 17.67
CA PHE A 775 18.06 -23.83 18.88
C PHE A 775 17.23 -23.98 20.17
N ASN A 776 16.54 -25.11 20.27
CA ASN A 776 15.84 -25.55 21.47
C ASN A 776 16.15 -27.03 21.74
N PRO A 777 16.19 -27.49 23.01
CA PRO A 777 16.33 -28.90 23.35
C PRO A 777 15.05 -29.74 23.11
N LEU A 778 14.39 -29.52 21.97
CA LEU A 778 13.23 -30.29 21.51
C LEU A 778 13.65 -31.66 20.97
N SER A 779 12.75 -32.64 21.08
CA SER A 779 12.98 -34.04 20.69
C SER A 779 11.72 -34.65 20.06
N GLY A 780 11.79 -35.91 19.62
CA GLY A 780 10.65 -36.61 19.01
C GLY A 780 10.65 -36.53 17.49
N ASN A 781 9.50 -36.77 16.85
CA ASN A 781 9.36 -36.73 15.39
C ASN A 781 8.57 -35.49 14.98
N LEU A 782 8.82 -35.02 13.75
CA LEU A 782 7.92 -34.05 13.12
C LEU A 782 6.52 -34.65 12.90
N PRO A 783 5.42 -33.91 13.14
CA PRO A 783 4.06 -34.37 12.89
C PRO A 783 3.80 -34.84 11.44
N ILE A 784 2.84 -35.74 11.24
CA ILE A 784 2.57 -36.41 9.95
C ILE A 784 2.05 -35.43 8.86
N ASP A 785 1.42 -34.31 9.23
CA ASP A 785 0.86 -33.29 8.32
C ASP A 785 1.92 -32.33 7.72
N PHE A 786 3.20 -32.67 7.82
CA PHE A 786 4.33 -31.84 7.35
C PHE A 786 4.42 -31.64 5.83
N ALA A 787 3.69 -32.43 5.04
CA ALA A 787 3.71 -32.35 3.57
C ALA A 787 2.82 -31.22 2.99
N LYS A 788 2.34 -30.30 3.84
CA LYS A 788 1.55 -29.14 3.42
C LYS A 788 2.37 -28.24 2.50
N ALA A 789 1.94 -28.12 1.25
CA ALA A 789 2.59 -27.24 0.27
C ALA A 789 2.61 -25.78 0.78
N GLY A 790 3.78 -25.15 0.70
CA GLY A 790 3.99 -23.75 1.12
C GLY A 790 4.36 -23.54 2.59
N LEU A 791 4.36 -24.58 3.44
CA LEU A 791 4.90 -24.50 4.80
C LEU A 791 6.44 -24.49 4.77
N THR A 792 7.03 -23.55 5.50
CA THR A 792 8.49 -23.44 5.67
C THR A 792 8.85 -23.66 7.13
N VAL A 793 9.87 -24.47 7.40
CA VAL A 793 10.26 -24.84 8.76
C VAL A 793 11.75 -24.63 8.98
N ASN A 794 12.08 -24.14 10.18
CA ASN A 794 13.44 -24.09 10.69
C ASN A 794 13.53 -24.84 12.03
N ASP A 795 14.26 -25.94 12.04
CA ASP A 795 14.46 -26.83 13.19
C ASP A 795 15.95 -27.03 13.53
N VAL A 796 16.82 -26.16 12.99
CA VAL A 796 18.27 -26.25 13.18
C VAL A 796 18.63 -26.24 14.66
N GLY A 797 19.55 -27.11 15.09
CA GLY A 797 19.99 -27.17 16.49
C GLY A 797 18.97 -27.79 17.45
N THR A 798 17.93 -28.47 16.95
CA THR A 798 17.04 -29.32 17.75
C THR A 798 17.42 -30.80 17.60
N SER A 799 16.85 -31.67 18.45
CA SER A 799 17.00 -33.15 18.34
C SER A 799 15.76 -33.81 17.72
N ILE A 800 14.97 -33.06 16.94
CA ILE A 800 13.78 -33.58 16.29
C ILE A 800 14.20 -34.43 15.08
N ASN A 801 13.61 -35.62 14.97
CA ASN A 801 13.81 -36.52 13.86
C ASN A 801 12.95 -36.09 12.66
N ALA A 802 13.63 -35.60 11.64
CA ALA A 802 13.03 -35.09 10.41
C ALA A 802 13.00 -36.13 9.27
N ASN A 803 13.19 -37.42 9.58
CA ASN A 803 13.38 -38.45 8.56
C ASN A 803 12.21 -38.68 7.59
N SER A 804 11.02 -38.17 7.91
CA SER A 804 9.81 -38.23 7.08
C SER A 804 9.71 -37.10 6.05
N LEU A 805 10.58 -36.09 6.09
CA LEU A 805 10.61 -35.01 5.10
C LEU A 805 11.09 -35.54 3.76
N GLN A 806 10.28 -35.38 2.71
CA GLN A 806 10.69 -35.67 1.33
C GLN A 806 11.81 -34.72 0.84
N ASP A 807 12.16 -33.68 1.60
CA ASP A 807 13.22 -32.76 1.26
C ASP A 807 14.59 -33.28 1.73
N LYS A 808 15.28 -33.97 0.82
CA LYS A 808 16.65 -34.47 1.02
C LYS A 808 17.69 -33.36 1.29
N LYS A 809 17.33 -32.07 1.20
CA LYS A 809 18.24 -30.91 1.34
C LYS A 809 18.39 -30.36 2.76
N ALA A 810 17.42 -30.55 3.68
CA ALA A 810 17.54 -30.11 5.09
C ALA A 810 18.36 -31.07 5.97
N PHE A 811 18.54 -32.30 5.49
CA PHE A 811 19.15 -33.41 6.22
C PHE A 811 20.65 -33.28 6.48
N GLY A 812 21.37 -32.56 5.61
CA GLY A 812 22.84 -32.51 5.63
C GLY A 812 23.39 -31.85 6.90
N MET A 813 22.83 -30.70 7.29
CA MET A 813 23.23 -30.00 8.53
C MET A 813 22.82 -30.76 9.79
N LEU A 814 21.61 -31.33 9.84
CA LEU A 814 21.15 -32.14 10.98
C LEU A 814 22.04 -33.37 11.20
N HIS A 815 22.51 -34.03 10.13
CA HIS A 815 23.47 -35.14 10.22
C HIS A 815 24.87 -34.69 10.70
N CYS A 816 25.27 -33.44 10.45
CA CYS A 816 26.50 -32.85 10.99
C CYS A 816 26.39 -32.45 12.48
N LEU A 817 25.17 -32.18 12.97
CA LEU A 817 24.90 -31.76 14.34
C LEU A 817 24.52 -32.92 15.29
N GLN A 818 24.36 -34.15 14.79
CA GLN A 818 24.05 -35.31 15.61
C GLN A 818 25.27 -35.80 16.41
N GLY A 819 25.19 -35.68 17.74
CA GLY A 819 26.22 -36.15 18.66
C GLY A 819 27.46 -35.26 18.65
N SER A 820 27.96 -34.90 19.83
CA SER A 820 29.10 -34.00 19.98
C SER A 820 30.31 -34.43 19.14
N THR A 821 30.55 -33.71 18.02
CA THR A 821 31.86 -33.46 17.37
C THR A 821 32.37 -34.37 16.24
N ARG A 822 31.62 -34.63 15.14
CA ARG A 822 32.20 -34.90 13.80
C ARG A 822 31.14 -34.97 12.68
N CYS A 823 31.22 -34.08 11.69
CA CYS A 823 30.65 -34.34 10.36
C CYS A 823 31.34 -35.60 9.78
N SER A 824 30.67 -36.74 9.82
CA SER A 824 31.24 -38.02 9.41
C SER A 824 31.06 -38.22 7.90
N ASN A 825 32.15 -38.53 7.20
CA ASN A 825 32.28 -38.98 5.78
C ASN A 825 32.88 -38.00 4.74
N LYS A 826 33.39 -36.82 5.13
CA LYS A 826 34.14 -35.93 4.20
C LYS A 826 35.56 -35.63 4.72
N VAL A 827 36.51 -35.47 3.80
CA VAL A 827 37.85 -34.99 4.15
C VAL A 827 37.70 -33.58 4.73
N PRO A 828 38.25 -33.29 5.91
CA PRO A 828 38.10 -31.98 6.52
C PRO A 828 38.64 -30.86 5.62
N ASP A 829 37.78 -29.91 5.28
CA ASP A 829 38.12 -28.80 4.40
C ASP A 829 38.75 -27.64 5.19
N THR A 830 39.53 -26.83 4.47
CA THR A 830 40.25 -25.69 5.05
C THR A 830 39.65 -24.35 4.64
N SER A 831 38.58 -24.36 3.84
CA SER A 831 37.92 -23.14 3.38
C SER A 831 36.54 -23.43 2.80
N PHE A 832 35.66 -22.44 2.82
CA PHE A 832 34.42 -22.41 2.03
C PHE A 832 34.14 -20.97 1.59
N SER A 833 33.44 -20.80 0.47
CA SER A 833 33.08 -19.47 -0.04
C SER A 833 31.69 -19.50 -0.65
N ILE A 834 30.87 -18.49 -0.38
CA ILE A 834 29.45 -18.46 -0.73
C ILE A 834 29.13 -17.13 -1.42
N LYS A 835 28.49 -17.18 -2.59
CA LYS A 835 27.86 -16.02 -3.23
C LYS A 835 26.44 -15.88 -2.69
N CYS A 836 26.28 -15.17 -1.57
CA CYS A 836 24.99 -15.01 -0.90
C CYS A 836 23.93 -14.42 -1.85
N GLY A 837 22.80 -15.11 -2.01
CA GLY A 837 21.71 -14.70 -2.89
C GLY A 837 22.03 -14.68 -4.38
N GLY A 838 23.06 -15.41 -4.85
CA GLY A 838 23.46 -15.40 -6.25
C GLY A 838 24.04 -16.72 -6.74
N THR A 839 24.21 -16.84 -8.06
CA THR A 839 24.79 -18.02 -8.70
C THR A 839 26.30 -18.12 -8.47
N THR A 840 26.88 -19.29 -8.72
CA THR A 840 28.34 -19.49 -8.64
C THR A 840 29.13 -18.38 -9.35
N GLN A 841 30.16 -17.86 -8.69
CA GLN A 841 31.07 -16.85 -9.24
C GLN A 841 32.53 -17.21 -8.96
N THR A 842 33.42 -16.90 -9.89
CA THR A 842 34.86 -17.08 -9.69
C THR A 842 35.54 -15.73 -9.61
N SER A 843 36.20 -15.46 -8.49
CA SER A 843 37.00 -14.23 -8.30
C SER A 843 38.23 -14.20 -9.21
N ALA A 844 38.82 -13.03 -9.40
CA ALA A 844 40.07 -12.86 -10.15
C ALA A 844 41.26 -13.58 -9.49
N SER A 845 41.16 -13.87 -8.18
CA SER A 845 42.14 -14.64 -7.42
C SER A 845 42.00 -16.15 -7.57
N GLY A 846 40.96 -16.63 -8.27
CA GLY A 846 40.67 -18.05 -8.48
C GLY A 846 39.83 -18.70 -7.38
N ILE A 847 39.38 -17.94 -6.36
CA ILE A 847 38.42 -18.42 -5.37
C ILE A 847 37.05 -18.58 -6.05
N ILE A 848 36.47 -19.78 -5.94
CA ILE A 848 35.13 -20.11 -6.39
C ILE A 848 34.17 -19.87 -5.23
N PHE A 849 33.17 -19.03 -5.44
CA PHE A 849 32.06 -18.75 -4.54
C PHE A 849 30.86 -19.59 -4.97
N ASP A 850 30.37 -20.43 -4.05
CA ASP A 850 29.28 -21.37 -4.29
C ASP A 850 27.93 -20.67 -4.46
N ASP A 851 27.00 -21.35 -5.13
CA ASP A 851 25.66 -20.86 -5.46
C ASP A 851 24.72 -20.84 -4.25
N ASP A 852 24.15 -19.67 -3.94
CA ASP A 852 23.08 -19.49 -2.94
C ASP A 852 21.85 -18.81 -3.56
N THR A 853 21.29 -19.43 -4.62
CA THR A 853 20.04 -18.99 -5.28
C THR A 853 18.77 -19.64 -4.72
N GLU A 854 18.90 -20.52 -3.74
CA GLU A 854 17.75 -21.25 -3.15
C GLU A 854 16.68 -20.29 -2.63
N ILE A 855 15.41 -20.62 -2.83
CA ILE A 855 14.29 -19.79 -2.39
C ILE A 855 14.02 -20.10 -0.92
N LEU A 856 14.55 -19.26 -0.02
CA LEU A 856 14.23 -19.35 1.41
C LEU A 856 12.88 -18.69 1.69
N GLY A 857 12.12 -19.27 2.62
CA GLY A 857 10.93 -18.66 3.19
C GLY A 857 11.18 -18.07 4.57
N ALA A 858 10.08 -17.78 5.27
CA ALA A 858 10.10 -17.05 6.52
C ALA A 858 10.63 -17.85 7.72
N ALA A 859 10.69 -19.18 7.63
CA ALA A 859 11.48 -20.04 8.49
C ALA A 859 12.09 -21.13 7.62
N SER A 860 13.40 -21.13 7.40
CA SER A 860 14.01 -22.07 6.46
C SER A 860 15.41 -22.50 6.86
N LEU A 861 15.73 -23.74 6.52
CA LEU A 861 17.06 -24.33 6.61
C LEU A 861 17.40 -24.99 5.27
N TYR A 862 18.51 -24.58 4.67
CA TYR A 862 19.03 -25.15 3.42
C TYR A 862 20.47 -25.60 3.61
N THR A 863 20.83 -26.76 3.07
CA THR A 863 22.22 -27.23 3.00
C THR A 863 22.65 -27.33 1.53
N SER A 864 23.88 -26.91 1.23
CA SER A 864 24.46 -27.02 -0.11
C SER A 864 24.52 -28.49 -0.57
N SER A 865 24.46 -28.70 -1.89
CA SER A 865 24.43 -30.04 -2.49
C SER A 865 25.68 -30.88 -2.23
N ASP A 866 26.81 -30.24 -1.97
CA ASP A 866 28.09 -30.85 -1.65
C ASP A 866 28.38 -30.90 -0.14
N TYR A 867 27.41 -30.48 0.69
CA TYR A 867 27.48 -30.46 2.15
C TYR A 867 28.67 -29.64 2.71
N GLN A 868 29.12 -28.60 2.01
CA GLN A 868 30.14 -27.66 2.50
C GLN A 868 29.59 -26.57 3.39
N TRP A 869 28.37 -26.13 3.15
CA TRP A 869 27.77 -25.06 3.92
C TRP A 869 26.26 -25.19 4.01
N ALA A 870 25.67 -24.46 4.95
CA ALA A 870 24.23 -24.35 5.13
C ALA A 870 23.83 -22.91 5.43
N VAL A 871 22.56 -22.57 5.19
CA VAL A 871 21.97 -21.28 5.52
C VAL A 871 20.64 -21.49 6.24
N SER A 872 20.42 -20.70 7.30
CA SER A 872 19.20 -20.65 8.08
C SER A 872 18.65 -19.23 8.07
N ASN A 873 17.36 -19.09 7.79
CA ASN A 873 16.65 -17.82 7.79
C ASN A 873 15.42 -17.88 8.71
N ALA A 874 15.18 -16.79 9.44
CA ALA A 874 13.99 -16.62 10.27
C ALA A 874 13.42 -15.20 10.15
N GLY A 875 12.10 -15.12 10.20
CA GLY A 875 11.29 -13.91 10.26
C GLY A 875 10.54 -13.57 8.97
N ASN A 876 9.58 -12.67 9.08
CA ASN A 876 8.71 -12.21 7.99
C ASN A 876 8.81 -10.70 7.78
N PHE A 877 8.95 -10.25 6.53
CA PHE A 877 8.86 -8.83 6.17
C PHE A 877 7.40 -8.38 6.19
N ILE A 878 6.89 -8.06 7.37
CA ILE A 878 5.49 -7.65 7.57
C ILE A 878 5.17 -6.43 6.70
N SER A 879 4.01 -6.48 6.04
CA SER A 879 3.49 -5.43 5.15
C SER A 879 4.32 -5.17 3.87
N ASN A 880 5.22 -6.08 3.46
CA ASN A 880 5.89 -5.94 2.17
C ASN A 880 4.87 -6.17 1.01
N PRO A 881 4.59 -5.16 0.16
CA PRO A 881 3.63 -5.29 -0.94
C PRO A 881 4.09 -6.26 -2.04
N ASN A 882 5.37 -6.64 -2.07
CA ASN A 882 5.94 -7.55 -3.08
C ASN A 882 6.10 -9.00 -2.58
N GLY A 883 5.55 -9.30 -1.39
CA GLY A 883 5.76 -10.59 -0.71
C GLY A 883 7.16 -10.71 -0.07
N PRO A 884 7.43 -11.80 0.66
CA PRO A 884 8.69 -11.97 1.36
C PRO A 884 9.84 -12.26 0.37
N GLN A 885 10.62 -11.24 0.03
CA GLN A 885 11.85 -11.37 -0.75
C GLN A 885 13.07 -11.41 0.18
N TYR A 886 13.86 -12.49 0.11
CA TYR A 886 15.08 -12.69 0.90
C TYR A 886 16.37 -12.52 0.10
N ILE A 887 16.24 -12.05 -1.14
CA ILE A 887 17.35 -11.71 -2.04
C ILE A 887 17.06 -10.34 -2.63
N VAL A 888 18.10 -9.50 -2.66
CA VAL A 888 18.08 -8.21 -3.36
C VAL A 888 19.13 -8.24 -4.46
N GLN A 889 18.83 -7.55 -5.56
CA GLN A 889 19.69 -7.50 -6.73
C GLN A 889 19.73 -6.10 -7.33
N THR A 890 20.82 -5.79 -8.02
CA THR A 890 21.00 -4.53 -8.73
C THR A 890 21.73 -4.75 -10.05
N ASP A 891 21.30 -4.03 -11.08
CA ASP A 891 21.98 -3.97 -12.38
C ASP A 891 23.12 -2.94 -12.39
N SER A 892 23.22 -2.12 -11.34
CA SER A 892 24.24 -1.08 -11.24
C SER A 892 25.63 -1.67 -11.07
N GLN A 893 26.65 -0.98 -11.61
CA GLN A 893 28.04 -1.31 -11.33
C GLN A 893 28.39 -1.02 -9.87
N ILE A 894 29.12 -1.94 -9.24
CA ILE A 894 29.63 -1.80 -7.88
C ILE A 894 31.05 -1.24 -7.94
N THR A 895 31.28 -0.16 -7.22
CA THR A 895 32.57 0.55 -7.17
C THR A 895 33.44 0.06 -6.01
N GLU A 896 34.70 0.52 -5.92
CA GLU A 896 35.71 0.03 -4.95
C GLU A 896 36.07 -1.46 -5.08
N THR A 897 35.71 -2.08 -6.22
CA THR A 897 36.05 -3.46 -6.54
C THR A 897 36.28 -3.64 -8.03
N LEU A 898 37.09 -4.64 -8.39
CA LEU A 898 37.21 -5.14 -9.77
C LEU A 898 36.24 -6.31 -10.03
N GLU A 899 35.56 -6.78 -9.00
CA GLU A 899 34.71 -7.98 -8.99
C GLU A 899 33.24 -7.61 -8.78
N SER A 900 32.75 -6.64 -9.57
CA SER A 900 31.41 -6.06 -9.44
C SER A 900 30.29 -7.11 -9.34
N GLU A 901 30.35 -8.18 -10.14
CA GLU A 901 29.35 -9.27 -10.16
C GLU A 901 29.21 -10.00 -8.81
N LEU A 902 30.27 -10.04 -7.98
CA LEU A 902 30.22 -10.64 -6.64
C LEU A 902 29.28 -9.89 -5.68
N TYR A 903 28.99 -8.62 -5.96
CA TYR A 903 28.25 -7.72 -5.07
C TYR A 903 26.86 -7.32 -5.61
N LYS A 904 26.54 -7.70 -6.86
CA LYS A 904 25.26 -7.34 -7.51
C LYS A 904 24.03 -8.03 -6.93
N THR A 905 24.22 -9.14 -6.22
CA THR A 905 23.17 -9.79 -5.43
C THR A 905 23.59 -9.89 -3.97
N ALA A 906 22.62 -9.91 -3.08
CA ALA A 906 22.83 -10.10 -1.66
C ALA A 906 21.64 -10.80 -1.01
N ARG A 907 21.91 -11.56 0.05
CA ARG A 907 20.88 -12.17 0.90
C ARG A 907 20.45 -11.17 1.96
N ILE A 908 19.14 -11.10 2.24
CA ILE A 908 18.55 -10.27 3.31
C ILE A 908 17.61 -11.10 4.19
N SER A 909 17.37 -10.63 5.41
CA SER A 909 16.46 -11.26 6.37
C SER A 909 15.78 -10.21 7.25
N PRO A 910 14.53 -10.39 7.66
CA PRO A 910 13.82 -9.48 8.57
C PRO A 910 14.15 -9.73 10.04
N SER A 911 14.88 -10.79 10.41
CA SER A 911 15.19 -11.06 11.82
C SER A 911 16.56 -11.70 11.98
N SER A 912 16.74 -12.94 11.52
CA SER A 912 17.98 -13.70 11.71
C SER A 912 18.36 -14.45 10.43
N LEU A 913 19.60 -14.24 10.00
CA LEU A 913 20.24 -14.94 8.88
C LEU A 913 21.54 -15.56 9.36
N ARG A 914 21.69 -16.87 9.22
CA ARG A 914 22.87 -17.61 9.67
C ARG A 914 23.44 -18.44 8.54
N TYR A 915 24.75 -18.38 8.35
CA TYR A 915 25.49 -19.27 7.47
C TYR A 915 26.40 -20.17 8.29
N TYR A 916 26.50 -21.42 7.87
CA TYR A 916 27.35 -22.42 8.50
C TYR A 916 28.35 -22.97 7.51
N GLY A 917 29.63 -22.99 7.85
CA GLY A 917 30.62 -23.84 7.19
C GLY A 917 30.65 -25.21 7.86
N LEU A 918 30.55 -26.29 7.09
CA LEU A 918 30.40 -27.66 7.58
C LEU A 918 31.66 -28.50 7.26
N GLY A 919 32.07 -29.36 8.18
CA GLY A 919 33.17 -30.30 7.97
C GLY A 919 34.56 -29.66 7.90
N LEU A 920 34.75 -28.52 8.56
CA LEU A 920 36.02 -27.79 8.59
C LEU A 920 37.04 -28.44 9.53
N LYS A 921 38.34 -28.30 9.24
CA LYS A 921 39.40 -28.63 10.21
C LYS A 921 39.27 -27.74 11.45
N ASN A 922 39.54 -28.30 12.62
CA ASN A 922 39.68 -27.48 13.81
C ASN A 922 40.93 -26.61 13.70
N GLY A 923 40.81 -25.33 14.04
CA GLY A 923 41.90 -24.38 13.95
C GLY A 923 41.42 -22.94 13.84
N LYS A 924 42.37 -22.05 13.57
CA LYS A 924 42.13 -20.62 13.38
C LYS A 924 41.80 -20.33 11.92
N TYR A 925 40.78 -19.52 11.68
CA TYR A 925 40.29 -19.14 10.36
C TYR A 925 40.24 -17.62 10.21
N SER A 926 40.51 -17.15 9.00
CA SER A 926 40.16 -15.82 8.52
C SER A 926 38.75 -15.87 7.95
N VAL A 927 37.90 -14.94 8.35
CA VAL A 927 36.50 -14.80 7.90
C VAL A 927 36.36 -13.45 7.23
N GLU A 928 36.17 -13.47 5.91
CA GLU A 928 35.94 -12.30 5.07
C GLU A 928 34.45 -12.18 4.74
N LEU A 929 33.84 -11.09 5.18
CA LEU A 929 32.44 -10.77 4.92
C LEU A 929 32.38 -9.64 3.89
N HIS A 930 31.74 -9.91 2.76
CA HIS A 930 31.61 -9.00 1.64
C HIS A 930 30.23 -8.35 1.63
N PHE A 931 30.20 -7.03 1.57
CA PHE A 931 29.01 -6.21 1.63
C PHE A 931 28.98 -5.19 0.50
N ALA A 932 27.77 -4.87 0.04
CA ALA A 932 27.46 -3.64 -0.68
C ALA A 932 26.00 -3.28 -0.41
N GLU A 933 25.71 -2.05 0.01
CA GLU A 933 24.31 -1.61 0.13
C GLU A 933 23.76 -1.37 -1.27
N ILE A 934 22.81 -2.20 -1.68
CA ILE A 934 22.25 -2.23 -3.04
C ILE A 934 20.73 -2.07 -3.06
N ALA A 935 20.08 -2.05 -1.90
CA ALA A 935 18.63 -1.86 -1.76
C ALA A 935 18.27 -0.40 -1.43
N MET A 936 19.14 0.31 -0.72
CA MET A 936 19.02 1.74 -0.45
C MET A 936 20.02 2.52 -1.31
N ASP A 937 19.61 3.65 -1.89
CA ASP A 937 20.45 4.45 -2.79
C ASP A 937 20.96 5.76 -2.16
N ASP A 938 21.86 6.44 -2.88
CA ASP A 938 22.36 7.77 -2.54
C ASP A 938 21.59 8.91 -3.21
N SER A 939 20.31 8.69 -3.54
CA SER A 939 19.50 9.75 -4.14
C SER A 939 19.32 10.91 -3.15
N HIS A 940 19.27 12.14 -3.67
CA HIS A 940 18.85 13.32 -2.91
C HIS A 940 17.32 13.37 -2.73
N SER A 941 16.65 12.21 -2.82
CA SER A 941 15.23 12.02 -2.61
C SER A 941 14.98 11.49 -1.21
N TRP A 942 13.75 11.60 -0.71
CA TRP A 942 13.35 10.98 0.55
C TRP A 942 13.63 9.47 0.60
N LYS A 943 13.67 8.81 -0.58
CA LYS A 943 14.04 7.40 -0.74
C LYS A 943 15.48 7.10 -0.32
N GLY A 944 16.38 8.07 -0.47
CA GLY A 944 17.77 7.98 -0.05
C GLY A 944 17.98 8.21 1.45
N LEU A 945 16.94 8.51 2.23
CA LEU A 945 17.04 8.71 3.70
C LEU A 945 17.01 7.39 4.49
N GLY A 946 16.85 6.25 3.82
CA GLY A 946 16.81 4.94 4.46
C GLY A 946 18.09 4.61 5.23
N ARG A 947 17.93 3.94 6.37
CA ARG A 947 19.02 3.49 7.25
C ARG A 947 18.87 1.99 7.51
N ARG A 948 19.93 1.24 7.21
CA ARG A 948 20.05 -0.18 7.55
C ARG A 948 21.05 -0.33 8.70
N LEU A 949 20.62 -1.00 9.76
CA LEU A 949 21.43 -1.32 10.94
C LEU A 949 21.20 -2.76 11.32
N PHE A 950 22.27 -3.52 11.60
CA PHE A 950 22.18 -4.89 12.09
C PHE A 950 23.48 -5.29 12.80
N ASP A 951 23.42 -6.35 13.59
CA ASP A 951 24.57 -6.91 14.29
C ASP A 951 25.15 -8.11 13.51
N VAL A 952 26.44 -8.35 13.69
CA VAL A 952 27.14 -9.52 13.13
C VAL A 952 27.86 -10.27 14.25
N TYR A 953 27.64 -11.58 14.29
CA TYR A 953 28.25 -12.51 15.23
C TYR A 953 29.02 -13.58 14.46
N ILE A 954 30.19 -13.97 14.96
CA ILE A 954 30.98 -15.08 14.42
C ILE A 954 31.31 -16.02 15.58
N GLN A 955 30.94 -17.29 15.46
CA GLN A 955 31.05 -18.30 16.52
C GLN A 955 30.42 -17.82 17.85
N GLY A 956 29.31 -17.07 17.78
CA GLY A 956 28.59 -16.53 18.92
C GLY A 956 29.13 -15.20 19.47
N GLU A 957 30.31 -14.76 19.07
CA GLU A 957 30.90 -13.48 19.50
C GLU A 957 30.42 -12.34 18.61
N ARG A 958 29.90 -11.24 19.19
CA ARG A 958 29.48 -10.06 18.42
C ARG A 958 30.70 -9.29 17.92
N VAL A 959 30.93 -9.32 16.62
CA VAL A 959 32.06 -8.65 15.97
C VAL A 959 31.71 -7.28 15.39
N LEU A 960 30.44 -7.06 15.06
CA LEU A 960 29.91 -5.76 14.64
C LEU A 960 28.58 -5.50 15.33
N GLN A 961 28.38 -4.28 15.80
CA GLN A 961 27.16 -3.81 16.44
C GLN A 961 26.61 -2.61 15.67
N ASP A 962 25.30 -2.56 15.46
CA ASP A 962 24.61 -1.47 14.76
C ASP A 962 25.28 -1.12 13.42
N PHE A 963 25.69 -2.15 12.69
CA PHE A 963 26.50 -2.02 11.49
C PHE A 963 25.71 -1.38 10.34
N ASN A 964 26.29 -0.32 9.78
CA ASN A 964 25.75 0.39 8.63
C ASN A 964 26.74 0.30 7.45
N ILE A 965 26.40 -0.55 6.47
CA ILE A 965 27.23 -0.79 5.29
C ILE A 965 27.51 0.51 4.53
N ARG A 966 26.47 1.31 4.29
CA ARG A 966 26.55 2.54 3.50
C ARG A 966 27.50 3.56 4.14
N ASN A 967 27.42 3.75 5.45
CA ASN A 967 28.30 4.68 6.17
C ASN A 967 29.76 4.22 6.12
N GLU A 968 30.01 2.94 6.33
CA GLU A 968 31.36 2.35 6.36
C GLU A 968 32.00 2.26 4.97
N ALA A 969 31.22 2.01 3.93
CA ALA A 969 31.68 2.01 2.54
C ALA A 969 31.79 3.43 1.95
N GLY A 970 31.23 4.45 2.63
CA GLY A 970 31.16 5.82 2.15
C GLY A 970 30.17 6.02 0.98
N GLY A 971 29.08 5.28 0.95
CA GLY A 971 28.02 5.34 -0.06
C GLY A 971 27.37 3.98 -0.38
N SER A 972 26.25 4.02 -1.09
CA SER A 972 25.59 2.84 -1.68
C SER A 972 26.36 2.35 -2.92
N LYS A 973 26.18 1.07 -3.29
CA LYS A 973 26.80 0.46 -4.49
C LYS A 973 28.35 0.55 -4.48
N ARG A 974 28.94 0.53 -3.29
CA ARG A 974 30.39 0.43 -3.07
C ARG A 974 30.68 -0.86 -2.33
N ALA A 975 31.67 -1.61 -2.78
CA ALA A 975 32.10 -2.83 -2.12
C ALA A 975 32.80 -2.51 -0.79
N LEU A 976 32.50 -3.31 0.23
CA LEU A 976 33.11 -3.26 1.55
C LEU A 976 33.41 -4.67 2.02
N VAL A 977 34.65 -4.92 2.42
CA VAL A 977 35.08 -6.20 3.00
C VAL A 977 35.48 -5.98 4.45
N LYS A 978 34.91 -6.77 5.36
CA LYS A 978 35.34 -6.82 6.77
C LYS A 978 35.95 -8.20 7.04
N THR A 979 37.16 -8.20 7.61
CA THR A 979 37.91 -9.42 7.90
C THR A 979 38.01 -9.62 9.41
N PHE A 980 37.73 -10.84 9.87
CA PHE A 980 37.80 -11.24 11.26
C PHE A 980 38.59 -12.54 11.40
N GLU A 981 39.06 -12.82 12.61
CA GLU A 981 39.63 -14.13 12.94
C GLU A 981 38.70 -14.87 13.89
N ALA A 982 38.48 -16.16 13.63
CA ALA A 982 37.65 -17.02 14.46
C ALA A 982 38.23 -18.43 14.58
N ASN A 983 37.94 -19.10 15.70
CA ASN A 983 38.38 -20.48 15.92
C ASN A 983 37.24 -21.44 15.62
N VAL A 984 37.55 -22.50 14.86
CA VAL A 984 36.67 -23.66 14.67
C VAL A 984 37.13 -24.76 15.62
N THR A 985 36.23 -25.22 16.50
CA THR A 985 36.51 -26.23 17.53
C THR A 985 35.68 -27.51 17.37
N ASN A 986 34.57 -27.42 16.65
CA ASN A 986 33.57 -28.48 16.48
C ASN A 986 33.32 -28.79 14.99
N THR A 987 34.30 -28.52 14.12
CA THR A 987 34.20 -28.67 12.65
C THR A 987 33.16 -27.77 11.96
N ILE A 988 32.55 -26.83 12.69
CA ILE A 988 31.52 -25.92 12.18
C ILE A 988 31.96 -24.48 12.38
N MET A 989 31.75 -23.64 11.37
CA MET A 989 31.83 -22.19 11.47
C MET A 989 30.40 -21.63 11.50
N ASP A 990 30.03 -20.83 12.49
CA ASP A 990 28.75 -20.09 12.53
C ASP A 990 29.00 -18.59 12.25
N VAL A 991 28.34 -18.06 11.22
CA VAL A 991 28.29 -16.63 10.91
C VAL A 991 26.85 -16.17 10.96
N HIS A 992 26.51 -15.32 11.92
CA HIS A 992 25.15 -14.91 12.21
C HIS A 992 24.97 -13.40 12.05
N PHE A 993 24.03 -13.02 11.19
CA PHE A 993 23.57 -11.66 10.98
C PHE A 993 22.20 -11.48 11.63
N PHE A 994 22.06 -10.47 12.49
CA PHE A 994 20.90 -10.32 13.37
C PHE A 994 20.36 -8.89 13.33
N TRP A 995 19.05 -8.75 13.12
CA TRP A 995 18.38 -7.45 13.13
C TRP A 995 17.58 -7.22 14.40
N ALA A 996 18.01 -6.29 15.24
CA ALA A 996 17.37 -5.96 16.52
C ALA A 996 16.29 -4.85 16.39
N GLY A 997 15.50 -4.83 15.31
CA GLY A 997 14.46 -3.80 15.15
C GLY A 997 14.97 -2.37 14.86
N LYS A 998 16.27 -2.21 14.54
CA LYS A 998 16.92 -0.90 14.34
C LYS A 998 17.05 -0.49 12.87
N GLY A 999 17.11 0.81 12.62
CA GLY A 999 17.06 1.38 11.29
C GLY A 999 15.63 1.50 10.75
N THR A 1000 15.50 2.11 9.58
CA THR A 1000 14.19 2.48 9.01
C THR A 1000 13.52 1.25 8.40
N CYS A 1001 12.30 0.91 8.83
CA CYS A 1001 11.55 -0.24 8.31
C CYS A 1001 11.06 -0.09 6.86
N CYS A 1002 10.97 1.16 6.39
CA CYS A 1002 9.96 1.52 5.39
C CYS A 1002 10.48 2.50 4.33
N ILE A 1003 11.80 2.63 4.19
CA ILE A 1003 12.46 3.50 3.20
C ILE A 1003 13.49 2.67 2.42
N PRO A 1004 13.46 2.63 1.08
CA PRO A 1004 12.55 3.37 0.18
C PRO A 1004 11.15 2.74 0.05
N PHE A 1005 10.94 1.52 0.55
CA PHE A 1005 9.63 0.86 0.60
C PHE A 1005 9.55 -0.04 1.84
N GLN A 1006 8.33 -0.48 2.19
CA GLN A 1006 8.10 -1.39 3.32
C GLN A 1006 8.83 -2.71 3.10
N GLY A 1007 9.54 -3.18 4.12
CA GLY A 1007 10.35 -4.41 4.04
C GLY A 1007 11.83 -4.16 3.75
N THR A 1008 12.27 -2.93 3.52
CA THR A 1008 13.70 -2.63 3.31
C THR A 1008 14.42 -2.40 4.64
N TYR A 1009 14.65 -3.47 5.40
CA TYR A 1009 15.41 -3.47 6.65
C TYR A 1009 16.14 -4.81 6.86
N GLY A 1010 16.81 -4.96 7.99
CA GLY A 1010 17.50 -6.19 8.36
C GLY A 1010 18.92 -6.35 7.81
N PRO A 1011 19.60 -7.47 8.08
CA PRO A 1011 20.93 -7.74 7.53
C PRO A 1011 20.94 -7.83 6.00
N LEU A 1012 22.10 -7.52 5.44
CA LEU A 1012 22.43 -7.69 4.02
C LEU A 1012 23.85 -8.22 3.91
N VAL A 1013 24.08 -9.29 3.15
CA VAL A 1013 25.41 -9.84 2.86
C VAL A 1013 25.52 -10.31 1.41
N SER A 1014 26.60 -9.93 0.73
CA SER A 1014 26.81 -10.22 -0.71
C SER A 1014 27.61 -11.50 -0.94
N ALA A 1015 28.62 -11.76 -0.11
CA ALA A 1015 29.41 -12.99 -0.14
C ALA A 1015 30.13 -13.24 1.19
N ILE A 1016 30.49 -14.50 1.42
CA ILE A 1016 31.27 -14.93 2.58
C ILE A 1016 32.44 -15.76 2.07
N HIS A 1017 33.65 -15.48 2.53
CA HIS A 1017 34.82 -16.32 2.28
C HIS A 1017 35.50 -16.65 3.61
N VAL A 1018 35.76 -17.93 3.86
CA VAL A 1018 36.41 -18.40 5.08
C VAL A 1018 37.55 -19.31 4.70
N SER A 1019 38.73 -19.08 5.27
CA SER A 1019 39.94 -19.88 4.99
C SER A 1019 40.83 -20.05 6.22
N GLN A 1020 41.46 -21.22 6.36
CA GLN A 1020 42.29 -21.55 7.51
C GLN A 1020 43.58 -20.71 7.52
N VAL A 1021 43.93 -20.16 8.67
CA VAL A 1021 45.19 -19.46 8.88
C VAL A 1021 46.28 -20.50 9.11
N SER A 1022 47.19 -20.67 8.15
CA SER A 1022 48.31 -21.61 8.24
C SER A 1022 49.19 -21.30 9.47
N ALA A 1023 49.47 -22.30 10.30
CA ALA A 1023 50.52 -22.22 11.32
C ALA A 1023 51.89 -22.39 10.63
N ASP A 1024 52.73 -21.36 10.66
CA ASP A 1024 53.99 -21.24 9.92
C ASP A 1024 54.86 -22.52 9.88
N THR A 1025 55.28 -22.92 8.67
CA THR A 1025 56.58 -23.59 8.49
C THR A 1025 57.55 -22.61 7.84
N GLY A 1026 58.53 -22.14 8.61
CA GLY A 1026 59.63 -21.36 8.10
C GLY A 1026 60.45 -22.16 7.06
N SER A 1027 60.34 -21.75 5.79
CA SER A 1027 61.34 -21.97 4.76
C SER A 1027 61.05 -21.10 3.54
N SER A 1028 61.66 -19.92 3.52
CA SER A 1028 62.13 -19.17 2.34
C SER A 1028 61.54 -19.53 0.96
N SER A 1029 60.65 -18.66 0.45
CA SER A 1029 60.84 -18.12 -0.90
C SER A 1029 60.36 -16.65 -0.95
N LYS A 1030 61.30 -15.75 -1.25
CA LYS A 1030 61.05 -14.33 -1.47
C LYS A 1030 60.42 -14.16 -2.87
N SER A 1031 59.11 -14.35 -3.04
CA SER A 1031 58.43 -13.86 -4.26
C SER A 1031 57.04 -13.25 -4.05
N ASP A 1032 56.29 -13.61 -3.00
CA ASP A 1032 54.86 -13.29 -2.98
C ASP A 1032 54.46 -12.06 -2.17
N LYS A 1033 55.44 -11.30 -1.65
CA LYS A 1033 55.18 -9.98 -1.04
C LYS A 1033 55.02 -8.83 -2.05
N LYS A 1034 55.02 -9.10 -3.36
CA LYS A 1034 55.02 -8.05 -4.41
C LYS A 1034 53.68 -7.73 -5.08
N ARG A 1035 52.56 -8.38 -4.71
CA ARG A 1035 51.24 -8.04 -5.28
C ARG A 1035 50.21 -7.45 -4.30
N VAL A 1036 50.35 -7.68 -3.00
CA VAL A 1036 49.44 -7.10 -1.99
C VAL A 1036 49.81 -5.66 -1.60
N GLY A 1037 51.01 -5.19 -1.94
CA GLY A 1037 51.45 -3.80 -1.69
C GLY A 1037 51.08 -2.77 -2.77
N ARG A 1038 50.36 -3.14 -3.85
CA ARG A 1038 50.11 -2.24 -4.99
C ARG A 1038 48.70 -1.62 -5.03
N LEU A 1039 47.78 -2.04 -4.17
CA LEU A 1039 46.44 -1.43 -4.05
C LEU A 1039 46.33 -0.42 -2.89
N VAL A 1040 47.12 -0.56 -1.82
CA VAL A 1040 47.20 0.45 -0.75
C VAL A 1040 48.08 1.66 -1.16
N GLY A 1041 49.03 1.48 -2.08
CA GLY A 1041 49.93 2.54 -2.54
C GLY A 1041 49.30 3.54 -3.53
N ILE A 1042 48.18 3.22 -4.17
CA ILE A 1042 47.52 4.11 -5.14
C ILE A 1042 46.50 5.02 -4.44
N ALA A 1043 45.82 4.54 -3.39
CA ALA A 1043 44.93 5.39 -2.58
C ALA A 1043 45.69 6.47 -1.79
N VAL A 1044 46.85 6.14 -1.19
CA VAL A 1044 47.67 7.12 -0.44
C VAL A 1044 48.41 8.08 -1.39
N GLY A 1045 48.84 7.60 -2.57
CA GLY A 1045 49.48 8.43 -3.59
C GLY A 1045 48.52 9.43 -4.26
N CYS A 1046 47.26 9.04 -4.50
CA CYS A 1046 46.25 9.93 -5.06
C CYS A 1046 45.77 11.00 -4.07
N VAL A 1047 45.65 10.67 -2.78
CA VAL A 1047 45.30 11.65 -1.74
C VAL A 1047 46.45 12.64 -1.50
N ALA A 1048 47.70 12.18 -1.46
CA ALA A 1048 48.86 13.09 -1.36
C ALA A 1048 49.05 13.95 -2.62
N GLY A 1049 48.83 13.38 -3.81
CA GLY A 1049 48.87 14.09 -5.08
C GLY A 1049 47.78 15.15 -5.20
N LEU A 1050 46.54 14.84 -4.78
CA LEU A 1050 45.45 15.80 -4.75
C LEU A 1050 45.69 16.91 -3.72
N VAL A 1051 46.20 16.60 -2.53
CA VAL A 1051 46.55 17.64 -1.53
C VAL A 1051 47.67 18.55 -2.04
N ILE A 1052 48.68 18.03 -2.75
CA ILE A 1052 49.74 18.85 -3.36
C ILE A 1052 49.20 19.70 -4.51
N ILE A 1053 48.34 19.15 -5.38
CA ILE A 1053 47.73 19.88 -6.50
C ILE A 1053 46.77 20.96 -5.97
N SER A 1054 45.94 20.66 -4.96
CA SER A 1054 45.06 21.63 -4.31
C SER A 1054 45.86 22.72 -3.57
N SER A 1055 46.99 22.37 -2.96
CA SER A 1055 47.89 23.34 -2.31
C SER A 1055 48.60 24.23 -3.34
N MET A 1056 49.02 23.66 -4.49
CA MET A 1056 49.59 24.42 -5.60
C MET A 1056 48.56 25.32 -6.27
N PHE A 1057 47.31 24.86 -6.41
CA PHE A 1057 46.21 25.66 -6.96
C PHE A 1057 45.79 26.79 -6.00
N TYR A 1058 45.76 26.52 -4.68
CA TYR A 1058 45.52 27.54 -3.65
C TYR A 1058 46.64 28.59 -3.61
N LEU A 1059 47.91 28.17 -3.73
CA LEU A 1059 49.06 29.09 -3.78
C LEU A 1059 49.13 29.87 -5.10
N TRP A 1060 48.71 29.28 -6.21
CA TRP A 1060 48.63 29.94 -7.52
C TRP A 1060 47.50 30.98 -7.56
N TRP A 1061 46.31 30.64 -7.03
CA TRP A 1061 45.19 31.56 -6.89
C TRP A 1061 45.52 32.73 -5.94
N LYS A 1062 46.21 32.46 -4.82
CA LYS A 1062 46.65 33.51 -3.89
C LYS A 1062 47.73 34.43 -4.49
N LYS A 1063 48.49 33.94 -5.47
CA LYS A 1063 49.50 34.72 -6.21
C LYS A 1063 48.89 35.57 -7.33
N GLU A 1064 47.80 35.13 -7.95
CA GLU A 1064 47.03 35.92 -8.94
C GLU A 1064 46.11 36.98 -8.30
N ALA A 1065 45.64 36.77 -7.07
CA ALA A 1065 44.83 37.76 -6.35
C ALA A 1065 45.64 38.96 -5.78
N SER A 1066 46.94 39.04 -6.07
CA SER A 1066 47.86 40.07 -5.54
C SER A 1066 48.30 41.09 -6.61
N GLY A 1067 47.37 41.58 -7.43
CA GLY A 1067 47.65 42.59 -8.44
C GLY A 1067 46.49 43.57 -8.64
N HIS A 1068 46.65 44.79 -8.11
CA HIS A 1068 45.92 46.03 -8.43
C HIS A 1068 44.55 46.27 -7.76
N MET A 1069 44.55 47.07 -6.67
CA MET A 1069 43.97 48.43 -6.70
C MET A 1069 44.42 49.23 -5.46
N GLN A 1070 45.22 50.28 -5.69
CA GLN A 1070 45.44 51.38 -4.75
C GLN A 1070 44.27 52.35 -4.86
N ILE A 1071 43.58 52.67 -3.75
CA ILE A 1071 43.01 54.01 -3.51
C ILE A 1071 43.12 54.33 -2.01
N HIS A 1072 43.71 55.49 -1.70
CA HIS A 1072 43.85 56.11 -0.39
C HIS A 1072 42.50 56.48 0.24
N THR A 1073 42.34 56.36 1.57
CA THR A 1073 42.33 57.51 2.52
C THR A 1073 42.04 57.08 3.97
N GLU A 1074 42.91 57.56 4.86
CA GLU A 1074 42.72 58.03 6.25
C GLU A 1074 42.01 57.16 7.34
N SER A 1075 42.83 56.77 8.33
CA SER A 1075 42.45 56.46 9.73
C SER A 1075 42.13 57.77 10.50
N PRO A 1076 41.51 57.81 11.71
CA PRO A 1076 41.93 56.98 12.86
C PRO A 1076 40.91 56.65 14.00
N LYS A 1077 41.37 55.76 14.91
CA LYS A 1077 41.13 55.72 16.40
C LYS A 1077 39.74 55.25 16.88
N LYS A 1078 39.58 54.55 18.02
CA LYS A 1078 40.45 53.93 19.03
C LYS A 1078 39.52 53.20 20.03
N GLY A 1079 39.91 52.02 20.47
CA GLY A 1079 39.73 51.50 21.84
C GLY A 1079 38.39 50.81 22.15
N LEU A 1080 38.32 49.87 23.09
CA LEU A 1080 39.32 49.17 23.91
C LEU A 1080 38.49 48.17 24.76
N PHE A 1081 38.86 46.88 24.77
CA PHE A 1081 38.64 45.87 25.84
C PHE A 1081 37.19 45.45 26.17
N GLN A 1082 36.88 44.18 26.47
CA GLN A 1082 37.69 43.01 26.80
C GLN A 1082 36.95 41.74 26.37
#